data_AF-A0A178KM44-F1
#
_entry.id   AF-A0A178KM44-F1
#
_cell.length_a   1.000
_cell.length_b   1.000
_cell.length_c   1.000
_cell.angle_alpha   90.00
_cell.angle_beta   90.00
_cell.angle_gamma   90.00
#
_symmetry.space_group_name_H-M   'P 1'
#
loop_
_entity.id
_entity.type
_entity.pdbx_description
1 polymer ?
#
loop_
_entity_poly.entity_id
_entity_poly.type
_entity_poly.pdbx_seq_one_letter_code
_entity_poly.pdbx_strand_id
1 'polypeptide(L)'
;MKIYKLNLVLVGLLLSLNVNAYSEPTSQMVENQDLQYHHTHGVESQLIERSPVAVLPQQTKEESDKFVSMNRVSAFDAVETCDLNAFVNASNISDAIKEQGTDCINKLFSASSDIQVAAFDSGNMYNAAKHTAQLARAYNGGGSKDLQALYLYLRAGYYAEYYNKNIDFLPWVTPAVKEALDAFVNNANFYENSDQHGKVLSEMITTIDSANLQHEYIHVLTQWLTRWNQNYAKNWSMRNAVNGIFTVLYRGQWNKAFVSAIGSETNLVNALAEFALNQSAVGADDEFMAANAGRELGRFTMYKNTAIQPLVKSKLKEIFNRYNMYGYGDAIWLATADTTSHHSDCSEYGICDFEPKLKKLVLSQSYTCSDSLRILSQDMTSEQHQSACDKLGYEESYFHTLLETGNQPVEDDVNTQLQVNIFNSSNDYQKYAGVIFGINTDNGGMYLEGDPSKPGNVPNFVAYEAAKANPDHYVWNLEHEYVHYLDGRFNMYGNFGSPTEKVVWWSEGIAEYVANEDDNPRAIDTIKDGSVYTLNEIFETTYDGFDVDRIYRWGYLAVRFMFNRHKDEINRMLIETRQGDWSGYKAIINGWQNLYQAEFEEWQQELISNKSGKPVAVIDAVNKAKVDTDISFSSANSSDKDGVITQYLWNFGDGTTSDAANPTHKYASVGNYVVTLTVTDDSGLTGSAKLPISVVNEVSNDRFPINCSAENKVTSGRLEVGKYVCLGSDQTIWLSIPEVNKHQTMSITTANGTGDMKLEYSNFDWPNGSNLHAWSDRAGNDECITLNWQDQYWGYLKISGEFENAAIIVDFDKGCR
;
A
#
# COMPACT_ATOMS: atom_id res chain seq x y z
N MET A 1 -0.68 17.13 7.72
CA MET A 1 -0.49 17.38 9.15
C MET A 1 0.11 16.11 9.76
N LYS A 2 1.40 16.12 10.10
CA LYS A 2 2.07 15.23 11.06
C LYS A 2 3.29 16.02 11.57
N ILE A 3 3.03 16.89 12.55
CA ILE A 3 4.07 17.64 13.30
C ILE A 3 4.39 16.94 14.64
N TYR A 4 3.58 15.95 15.04
CA TYR A 4 3.76 15.20 16.29
C TYR A 4 4.70 13.99 16.20
N LYS A 5 5.39 13.75 15.08
CA LYS A 5 6.32 12.60 14.91
C LYS A 5 7.73 12.98 14.45
N LEU A 6 8.24 14.17 14.82
CA LEU A 6 9.56 14.64 14.35
C LEU A 6 10.70 14.67 15.38
N ASN A 7 10.58 13.96 16.51
CA ASN A 7 11.68 13.80 17.46
C ASN A 7 11.91 12.31 17.77
N LEU A 8 12.45 11.54 16.82
CA LEU A 8 13.05 10.23 17.14
C LEU A 8 14.08 9.66 16.13
N VAL A 9 14.50 10.40 15.10
CA VAL A 9 15.42 9.85 14.07
C VAL A 9 16.91 10.20 14.32
N LEU A 10 17.29 10.72 15.48
CA LEU A 10 18.70 11.04 15.75
C LEU A 10 19.19 10.75 17.17
N VAL A 11 18.70 9.67 17.79
CA VAL A 11 19.40 8.98 18.90
C VAL A 11 19.18 7.47 18.75
N GLY A 12 19.51 6.93 17.58
CA GLY A 12 19.56 5.48 17.30
C GLY A 12 20.98 4.92 17.36
N LEU A 13 21.90 5.60 18.05
CA LEU A 13 23.24 5.10 18.34
C LEU A 13 23.54 5.41 19.81
N LEU A 14 23.68 4.33 20.58
CA LEU A 14 24.10 4.23 21.98
C LEU A 14 22.97 4.24 23.03
N LEU A 15 22.49 3.00 23.26
CA LEU A 15 21.96 2.44 24.51
C LEU A 15 20.43 2.37 24.67
N SER A 16 19.78 1.61 23.79
CA SER A 16 18.76 0.63 24.21
C SER A 16 19.47 -0.71 24.47
N LEU A 17 19.50 -1.14 25.73
CA LEU A 17 19.43 -2.57 26.04
C LEU A 17 17.93 -2.92 26.10
N ASN A 18 17.27 -2.86 24.94
CA ASN A 18 16.21 -3.79 24.62
C ASN A 18 16.83 -4.72 23.58
N VAL A 19 17.12 -5.94 24.02
CA VAL A 19 17.62 -7.02 23.17
C VAL A 19 16.52 -7.35 22.18
N ASN A 20 16.56 -6.84 20.95
CA ASN A 20 15.68 -7.28 19.84
C ASN A 20 16.35 -7.07 18.47
N ALA A 21 17.64 -7.42 18.39
CA ALA A 21 18.29 -7.80 17.15
C ALA A 21 19.36 -8.83 17.48
N TYR A 22 19.09 -10.09 17.14
CA TYR A 22 20.01 -11.18 17.45
C TYR A 22 21.09 -11.39 16.37
N SER A 23 21.03 -10.71 15.23
CA SER A 23 21.91 -11.03 14.10
C SER A 23 22.05 -9.92 13.07
N GLU A 24 23.22 -9.81 12.44
CA GLU A 24 23.35 -9.21 11.11
C GLU A 24 22.52 -10.04 10.09
N PRO A 25 22.04 -9.45 8.97
CA PRO A 25 21.38 -10.21 7.93
C PRO A 25 22.29 -11.36 7.46
N THR A 26 21.78 -12.58 7.53
CA THR A 26 22.53 -13.76 7.07
C THR A 26 21.89 -14.30 5.80
N SER A 27 22.70 -14.91 4.94
CA SER A 27 22.15 -15.69 3.82
C SER A 27 21.30 -16.83 4.38
N GLN A 28 20.11 -17.01 3.82
CA GLN A 28 19.16 -18.01 4.31
C GLN A 28 19.81 -19.40 4.41
N MET A 29 19.79 -20.01 5.60
CA MET A 29 20.17 -21.41 5.77
C MET A 29 19.03 -22.33 5.30
N VAL A 30 19.39 -23.47 4.68
CA VAL A 30 18.45 -24.41 4.07
C VAL A 30 17.46 -24.97 5.10
N GLU A 31 16.23 -24.48 5.08
CA GLU A 31 15.11 -25.09 5.79
C GLU A 31 14.47 -26.14 4.85
N ASN A 32 14.67 -27.42 5.18
CA ASN A 32 13.98 -28.54 4.53
C ASN A 32 12.68 -28.78 5.30
N GLN A 33 11.62 -28.08 4.92
CA GLN A 33 10.27 -28.43 5.35
C GLN A 33 9.38 -28.53 4.11
N ASP A 34 8.80 -29.71 3.92
CA ASP A 34 7.66 -29.92 3.03
C ASP A 34 6.46 -29.15 3.61
N LEU A 35 6.38 -27.86 3.30
CA LEU A 35 5.27 -27.01 3.71
C LEU A 35 4.11 -27.23 2.73
N GLN A 36 3.17 -28.08 3.10
CA GLN A 36 1.83 -28.05 2.51
C GLN A 36 1.13 -26.80 3.03
N TYR A 37 1.17 -25.71 2.26
CA TYR A 37 0.40 -24.50 2.55
C TYR A 37 -1.09 -24.82 2.38
N HIS A 38 -1.80 -25.05 3.48
CA HIS A 38 -3.26 -25.09 3.46
C HIS A 38 -3.77 -23.64 3.55
N HIS A 39 -4.42 -23.19 2.47
CA HIS A 39 -4.93 -21.83 2.34
C HIS A 39 -6.30 -21.71 3.00
N THR A 40 -6.40 -20.86 4.03
CA THR A 40 -7.67 -20.32 4.52
C THR A 40 -7.48 -18.86 4.85
N HIS A 41 -7.85 -18.00 3.90
CA HIS A 41 -8.10 -16.57 4.10
C HIS A 41 -9.33 -16.16 3.31
N GLY A 42 -9.98 -15.07 3.73
CA GLY A 42 -11.35 -14.63 3.40
C GLY A 42 -11.69 -14.33 1.93
N VAL A 43 -10.90 -14.80 0.99
CA VAL A 43 -11.34 -15.02 -0.39
C VAL A 43 -11.26 -16.52 -0.58
N GLU A 44 -12.42 -17.19 -0.71
CA GLU A 44 -12.49 -18.59 -1.15
C GLU A 44 -11.39 -18.84 -2.15
N SER A 45 -10.63 -19.92 -1.98
CA SER A 45 -9.65 -20.37 -2.95
C SER A 45 -10.36 -20.54 -4.30
N GLN A 46 -10.48 -19.47 -5.07
CA GLN A 46 -10.60 -19.60 -6.50
C GLN A 46 -9.34 -20.35 -6.85
N LEU A 47 -9.50 -21.60 -7.29
CA LEU A 47 -8.50 -22.30 -8.08
C LEU A 47 -7.87 -21.21 -8.93
N ILE A 48 -6.57 -20.95 -8.76
CA ILE A 48 -5.87 -19.98 -9.61
C ILE A 48 -6.06 -20.54 -11.01
N GLU A 49 -7.09 -20.06 -11.70
CA GLU A 49 -7.27 -20.30 -13.11
C GLU A 49 -6.03 -19.64 -13.68
N ARG A 50 -5.08 -20.47 -14.11
CA ARG A 50 -3.79 -20.08 -14.69
C ARG A 50 -4.05 -19.43 -16.04
N SER A 51 -4.95 -18.45 -16.06
CA SER A 51 -5.40 -17.67 -17.18
C SER A 51 -4.30 -16.68 -17.55
N PRO A 52 -4.28 -16.20 -18.80
CA PRO A 52 -3.40 -15.12 -19.20
C PRO A 52 -3.60 -13.90 -18.30
N VAL A 53 -2.50 -13.24 -17.96
CA VAL A 53 -2.53 -12.04 -17.12
C VAL A 53 -3.19 -10.91 -17.93
N ALA A 54 -4.29 -10.37 -17.39
CA ALA A 54 -5.04 -9.26 -17.97
C ALA A 54 -4.43 -7.88 -17.65
N VAL A 55 -3.28 -7.84 -16.97
CA VAL A 55 -2.64 -6.60 -16.51
C VAL A 55 -2.14 -5.80 -17.69
N LEU A 56 -2.67 -4.58 -17.81
CA LEU A 56 -2.09 -3.52 -18.62
C LEU A 56 -1.22 -2.69 -17.69
N PRO A 57 0.04 -2.36 -18.06
CA PRO A 57 0.81 -1.37 -17.31
C PRO A 57 -0.04 -0.13 -17.11
N GLN A 58 -0.06 0.41 -15.89
CA GLN A 58 -0.71 1.69 -15.60
C GLN A 58 -0.20 2.71 -16.64
N GLN A 59 -1.12 3.34 -17.37
CA GLN A 59 -0.76 4.48 -18.21
C GLN A 59 -0.09 5.50 -17.28
N THR A 60 1.17 5.84 -17.56
CA THR A 60 1.92 6.79 -16.74
C THR A 60 1.09 8.06 -16.58
N LYS A 61 0.78 8.41 -15.33
CA LYS A 61 -0.01 9.60 -14.94
C LYS A 61 0.50 10.92 -15.53
N GLU A 62 1.71 10.96 -16.08
CA GLU A 62 2.24 12.14 -16.78
C GLU A 62 1.45 12.53 -18.04
N GLU A 63 0.78 11.59 -18.71
CA GLU A 63 -0.09 11.94 -19.85
C GLU A 63 -1.49 12.41 -19.41
N SER A 64 -2.01 11.90 -18.29
CA SER A 64 -3.28 12.38 -17.72
C SER A 64 -3.13 13.76 -17.09
N ASP A 65 -2.01 14.05 -16.44
CA ASP A 65 -1.79 15.34 -15.76
C ASP A 65 -1.50 16.50 -16.73
N LYS A 66 -1.01 16.22 -17.96
CA LYS A 66 -0.86 17.24 -19.01
C LYS A 66 -2.19 17.70 -19.63
N PHE A 67 -3.28 16.94 -19.46
CA PHE A 67 -4.61 17.35 -19.89
C PHE A 67 -5.42 18.08 -18.79
N VAL A 68 -4.97 18.04 -17.53
CA VAL A 68 -5.68 18.68 -16.41
C VAL A 68 -5.17 20.10 -16.11
N SER A 69 -4.02 20.52 -16.65
CA SER A 69 -3.44 21.85 -16.34
C SER A 69 -3.63 22.95 -17.40
N MET A 70 -4.42 22.75 -18.46
CA MET A 70 -4.82 23.84 -19.37
C MET A 70 -6.27 23.67 -19.83
N ASN A 71 -7.22 24.01 -18.96
CA ASN A 71 -8.49 24.66 -19.31
C ASN A 71 -9.29 25.00 -18.04
N ARG A 72 -8.82 26.03 -17.30
CA ARG A 72 -9.72 26.88 -16.51
C ARG A 72 -10.05 28.12 -17.32
N VAL A 73 -10.83 27.96 -18.38
CA VAL A 73 -11.66 29.02 -18.96
C VAL A 73 -12.97 28.39 -19.41
N SER A 74 -14.05 28.92 -18.85
CA SER A 74 -15.46 28.69 -19.15
C SER A 74 -15.79 28.31 -20.61
N ALA A 75 -16.31 27.10 -20.80
CA ALA A 75 -17.32 26.76 -21.79
C ALA A 75 -18.19 25.64 -21.19
N PHE A 76 -19.52 25.80 -21.26
CA PHE A 76 -20.45 24.70 -21.03
C PHE A 76 -20.24 23.69 -22.16
N ASP A 77 -19.38 22.69 -21.96
CA ASP A 77 -19.38 21.51 -22.79
C ASP A 77 -20.59 20.66 -22.40
N ALA A 78 -21.42 20.34 -23.40
CA ALA A 78 -22.55 19.46 -23.21
C ALA A 78 -22.05 18.12 -22.66
N VAL A 79 -22.48 17.78 -21.45
CA VAL A 79 -22.38 16.42 -20.94
C VAL A 79 -23.15 15.55 -21.92
N GLU A 80 -22.46 14.77 -22.75
CA GLU A 80 -23.10 13.74 -23.57
C GLU A 80 -23.67 12.69 -22.60
N THR A 81 -24.95 12.83 -22.26
CA THR A 81 -25.63 11.93 -21.34
C THR A 81 -25.91 10.62 -22.08
N CYS A 82 -25.26 9.54 -21.65
CA CYS A 82 -25.61 8.20 -22.11
C CYS A 82 -27.09 7.89 -21.83
N ASP A 83 -27.86 7.63 -22.89
CA ASP A 83 -29.26 7.21 -22.82
C ASP A 83 -29.38 5.75 -23.27
N LEU A 84 -29.51 4.84 -22.31
CA LEU A 84 -29.69 3.42 -22.60
C LEU A 84 -31.00 3.11 -23.34
N ASN A 85 -32.03 3.97 -23.20
CA ASN A 85 -33.29 3.79 -23.91
C ASN A 85 -33.16 4.10 -25.40
N ALA A 86 -32.11 4.79 -25.83
CA ALA A 86 -31.83 5.00 -27.25
C ALA A 86 -31.62 3.66 -27.98
N PHE A 87 -31.00 2.66 -27.33
CA PHE A 87 -30.83 1.31 -27.91
C PHE A 87 -32.13 0.51 -27.96
N VAL A 88 -33.04 0.74 -27.01
CA VAL A 88 -34.35 0.09 -26.94
C VAL A 88 -35.29 0.63 -28.02
N ASN A 89 -35.26 1.94 -28.25
CA ASN A 89 -36.20 2.63 -29.13
C ASN A 89 -35.65 2.85 -30.56
N ALA A 90 -34.43 2.37 -30.84
CA ALA A 90 -33.78 2.59 -32.12
C ALA A 90 -34.56 1.93 -33.28
N SER A 91 -34.95 2.73 -34.27
CA SER A 91 -35.42 2.20 -35.55
C SER A 91 -34.26 1.64 -36.41
N ASN A 92 -33.06 2.16 -36.19
CA ASN A 92 -31.80 1.65 -36.73
C ASN A 92 -30.76 1.58 -35.61
N ILE A 93 -30.46 0.37 -35.14
CA ILE A 93 -29.52 0.15 -34.05
C ILE A 93 -28.11 0.68 -34.36
N SER A 94 -27.71 0.67 -35.64
CA SER A 94 -26.37 1.14 -36.04
C SER A 94 -26.18 2.64 -35.85
N ASP A 95 -27.26 3.42 -36.00
CA ASP A 95 -27.21 4.87 -35.77
C ASP A 95 -27.17 5.15 -34.27
N ALA A 96 -27.98 4.43 -33.47
CA ALA A 96 -27.95 4.53 -32.01
C ALA A 96 -26.56 4.17 -31.43
N ILE A 97 -25.91 3.12 -31.92
CA ILE A 97 -24.54 2.73 -31.50
C ILE A 97 -23.54 3.86 -31.75
N LYS A 98 -23.65 4.54 -32.90
CA LYS A 98 -22.74 5.64 -33.26
C LYS A 98 -23.00 6.89 -32.44
N GLU A 99 -24.26 7.24 -32.26
CA GLU A 99 -24.68 8.43 -31.51
C GLU A 99 -24.36 8.31 -30.02
N GLN A 100 -24.55 7.12 -29.42
CA GLN A 100 -24.34 6.92 -27.98
C GLN A 100 -22.88 6.62 -27.61
N GLY A 101 -22.09 6.08 -28.55
CA GLY A 101 -20.65 5.84 -28.35
C GLY A 101 -20.31 4.71 -27.36
N THR A 102 -19.00 4.46 -27.21
CA THR A 102 -18.47 3.31 -26.46
C THR A 102 -18.79 3.33 -24.97
N ASP A 103 -18.82 4.51 -24.34
CA ASP A 103 -19.08 4.63 -22.91
C ASP A 103 -20.50 4.22 -22.56
N CYS A 104 -21.46 4.54 -23.43
CA CYS A 104 -22.85 4.15 -23.22
C CYS A 104 -23.08 2.66 -23.50
N ILE A 105 -22.40 2.11 -24.52
CA ILE A 105 -22.44 0.67 -24.82
C ILE A 105 -21.85 -0.13 -23.65
N ASN A 106 -20.77 0.34 -23.01
CA ASN A 106 -20.20 -0.32 -21.82
C ASN A 106 -21.21 -0.46 -20.68
N LYS A 107 -22.14 0.49 -20.53
CA LYS A 107 -23.22 0.39 -19.52
C LYS A 107 -24.25 -0.68 -19.84
N LEU A 108 -24.33 -1.19 -21.07
CA LEU A 108 -25.24 -2.29 -21.44
C LEU A 108 -24.82 -3.64 -20.81
N PHE A 109 -23.54 -3.84 -20.48
CA PHE A 109 -23.07 -5.07 -19.80
C PHE A 109 -23.76 -5.29 -18.45
N SER A 110 -24.10 -4.21 -17.75
CA SER A 110 -24.75 -4.23 -16.44
C SER A 110 -26.18 -3.64 -16.45
N ALA A 111 -26.75 -3.42 -17.63
CA ALA A 111 -28.10 -2.88 -17.76
C ALA A 111 -29.15 -3.88 -17.25
N SER A 112 -30.36 -3.38 -16.94
CA SER A 112 -31.48 -4.24 -16.55
C SER A 112 -31.82 -5.23 -17.67
N SER A 113 -32.36 -6.39 -17.29
CA SER A 113 -32.71 -7.45 -18.24
C SER A 113 -33.60 -6.95 -19.38
N ASP A 114 -34.59 -6.10 -19.08
CA ASP A 114 -35.51 -5.59 -20.11
C ASP A 114 -34.81 -4.73 -21.16
N ILE A 115 -33.83 -3.92 -20.74
CA ILE A 115 -33.02 -3.12 -21.65
C ILE A 115 -32.14 -4.02 -22.50
N GLN A 116 -31.46 -5.01 -21.90
CA GLN A 116 -30.60 -5.94 -22.63
C GLN A 116 -31.37 -6.76 -23.66
N VAL A 117 -32.56 -7.27 -23.30
CA VAL A 117 -33.41 -8.07 -24.21
C VAL A 117 -33.83 -7.27 -25.44
N ALA A 118 -34.21 -6.00 -25.26
CA ALA A 118 -34.60 -5.15 -26.37
C ALA A 118 -33.39 -4.65 -27.18
N ALA A 119 -32.31 -4.25 -26.50
CA ALA A 119 -31.12 -3.74 -27.15
C ALA A 119 -30.44 -4.82 -27.99
N PHE A 120 -30.40 -6.08 -27.53
CA PHE A 120 -29.68 -7.18 -28.17
C PHE A 120 -30.60 -8.23 -28.81
N ASP A 121 -31.77 -7.86 -29.33
CA ASP A 121 -32.54 -8.85 -30.09
C ASP A 121 -31.74 -9.33 -31.32
N SER A 122 -32.05 -10.55 -31.80
CA SER A 122 -31.30 -11.15 -32.91
C SER A 122 -31.24 -10.24 -34.15
N GLY A 123 -32.33 -9.53 -34.47
CA GLY A 123 -32.41 -8.61 -35.61
C GLY A 123 -31.45 -7.43 -35.46
N ASN A 124 -31.41 -6.81 -34.29
CA ASN A 124 -30.46 -5.75 -33.97
C ASN A 124 -29.01 -6.25 -34.09
N MET A 125 -28.69 -7.40 -33.51
CA MET A 125 -27.35 -8.00 -33.60
C MET A 125 -26.91 -8.26 -35.04
N TYR A 126 -27.79 -8.81 -35.88
CA TYR A 126 -27.50 -9.02 -37.30
C TYR A 126 -27.35 -7.72 -38.07
N ASN A 127 -28.23 -6.74 -37.85
CA ASN A 127 -28.15 -5.45 -38.55
C ASN A 127 -26.84 -4.72 -38.19
N ALA A 128 -26.48 -4.71 -36.91
CA ALA A 128 -25.20 -4.17 -36.45
C ALA A 128 -24.02 -4.93 -37.09
N ALA A 129 -24.06 -6.26 -37.14
CA ALA A 129 -23.01 -7.06 -37.78
C ALA A 129 -22.88 -6.77 -39.28
N LYS A 130 -23.98 -6.68 -40.02
CA LYS A 130 -23.97 -6.36 -41.46
C LYS A 130 -23.43 -4.96 -41.73
N HIS A 131 -23.78 -3.98 -40.89
CA HIS A 131 -23.22 -2.63 -40.98
C HIS A 131 -21.73 -2.60 -40.65
N THR A 132 -21.32 -3.32 -39.61
CA THR A 132 -19.90 -3.50 -39.24
C THR A 132 -19.11 -4.07 -40.41
N ALA A 133 -19.63 -5.10 -41.09
CA ALA A 133 -18.99 -5.68 -42.26
C ALA A 133 -18.84 -4.69 -43.42
N GLN A 134 -19.78 -3.75 -43.60
CA GLN A 134 -19.66 -2.72 -44.63
C GLN A 134 -18.56 -1.71 -44.28
N LEU A 135 -18.54 -1.20 -43.04
CA LEU A 135 -17.51 -0.26 -42.59
C LEU A 135 -16.13 -0.90 -42.56
N ALA A 136 -16.02 -2.17 -42.17
CA ALA A 136 -14.77 -2.91 -42.12
C ALA A 136 -14.15 -3.09 -43.52
N ARG A 137 -14.96 -3.36 -44.56
CA ARG A 137 -14.48 -3.40 -45.96
C ARG A 137 -13.98 -2.04 -46.43
N ALA A 138 -14.57 -0.95 -45.95
CA ALA A 138 -14.21 0.43 -46.30
C ALA A 138 -13.16 1.05 -45.35
N TYR A 139 -12.61 0.28 -44.41
CA TYR A 139 -11.67 0.79 -43.42
C TYR A 139 -10.36 1.25 -44.07
N ASN A 140 -10.00 2.51 -43.83
CA ASN A 140 -8.85 3.18 -44.46
C ASN A 140 -7.62 3.29 -43.56
N GLY A 141 -7.59 2.55 -42.44
CA GLY A 141 -6.51 2.65 -41.45
C GLY A 141 -6.69 3.77 -40.43
N GLY A 142 -5.76 3.88 -39.47
CA GLY A 142 -5.73 4.96 -38.47
C GLY A 142 -6.83 4.92 -37.38
N GLY A 143 -7.58 3.84 -37.30
CA GLY A 143 -8.67 3.62 -36.33
C GLY A 143 -10.04 4.15 -36.76
N SER A 144 -11.10 3.77 -36.02
CA SER A 144 -12.48 4.20 -36.30
C SER A 144 -13.33 4.04 -35.05
N LYS A 145 -13.86 5.16 -34.53
CA LYS A 145 -14.75 5.16 -33.36
C LYS A 145 -16.02 4.35 -33.63
N ASP A 146 -16.59 4.47 -34.83
CA ASP A 146 -17.76 3.69 -35.27
C ASP A 146 -17.48 2.19 -35.25
N LEU A 147 -16.37 1.73 -35.85
CA LEU A 147 -16.03 0.32 -35.86
C LEU A 147 -15.74 -0.20 -34.45
N GLN A 148 -15.04 0.58 -33.62
CA GLN A 148 -14.81 0.23 -32.23
C GLN A 148 -16.14 0.04 -31.47
N ALA A 149 -17.05 1.01 -31.58
CA ALA A 149 -18.36 0.97 -30.93
C ALA A 149 -19.21 -0.22 -31.42
N LEU A 150 -19.18 -0.50 -32.73
CA LEU A 150 -19.91 -1.62 -33.31
C LEU A 150 -19.38 -2.99 -32.84
N TYR A 151 -18.07 -3.22 -32.83
CA TYR A 151 -17.51 -4.47 -32.29
C TYR A 151 -17.76 -4.60 -30.78
N LEU A 152 -17.66 -3.51 -30.02
CA LEU A 152 -17.99 -3.49 -28.59
C LEU A 152 -19.46 -3.86 -28.36
N TYR A 153 -20.39 -3.34 -29.18
CA TYR A 153 -21.80 -3.68 -29.10
C TYR A 153 -22.05 -5.16 -29.43
N LEU A 154 -21.41 -5.71 -30.48
CA LEU A 154 -21.51 -7.13 -30.81
C LEU A 154 -20.98 -8.03 -29.67
N ARG A 155 -19.86 -7.64 -29.07
CA ARG A 155 -19.30 -8.29 -27.88
C ARG A 155 -20.27 -8.23 -26.69
N ALA A 156 -20.87 -7.06 -26.43
CA ALA A 156 -21.83 -6.88 -25.34
C ALA A 156 -23.07 -7.76 -25.53
N GLY A 157 -23.53 -7.95 -26.77
CA GLY A 157 -24.64 -8.85 -27.09
C GLY A 157 -24.36 -10.30 -26.71
N TYR A 158 -23.21 -10.87 -27.10
CA TYR A 158 -22.85 -12.25 -26.71
C TYR A 158 -22.62 -12.41 -25.20
N TYR A 159 -22.07 -11.39 -24.54
CA TYR A 159 -22.01 -11.37 -23.08
C TYR A 159 -23.42 -11.45 -22.48
N ALA A 160 -24.34 -10.62 -22.98
CA ALA A 160 -25.73 -10.63 -22.51
C ALA A 160 -26.42 -11.96 -22.78
N GLU A 161 -26.25 -12.56 -23.95
CA GLU A 161 -26.77 -13.91 -24.27
C GLU A 161 -26.28 -14.98 -23.27
N TYR A 162 -25.00 -14.92 -22.88
CA TYR A 162 -24.43 -15.88 -21.94
C TYR A 162 -25.02 -15.76 -20.52
N TYR A 163 -25.18 -14.53 -20.01
CA TYR A 163 -25.59 -14.29 -18.62
C TYR A 163 -27.09 -14.08 -18.45
N ASN A 164 -27.79 -13.61 -19.48
CA ASN A 164 -29.22 -13.31 -19.47
C ASN A 164 -29.99 -14.40 -20.22
N LYS A 165 -30.64 -15.30 -19.47
CA LYS A 165 -31.41 -16.44 -19.98
C LYS A 165 -32.60 -16.06 -20.88
N ASN A 166 -32.97 -14.77 -20.95
CA ASN A 166 -34.04 -14.28 -21.80
C ASN A 166 -33.56 -13.89 -23.21
N ILE A 167 -32.25 -13.97 -23.47
CA ILE A 167 -31.63 -13.68 -24.75
C ILE A 167 -31.09 -14.99 -25.32
N ASP A 168 -31.51 -15.32 -26.52
CA ASP A 168 -31.03 -16.49 -27.29
C ASP A 168 -30.96 -16.07 -28.75
N PHE A 169 -29.77 -16.10 -29.34
CA PHE A 169 -29.58 -15.64 -30.70
C PHE A 169 -29.99 -16.69 -31.72
N LEU A 170 -30.75 -16.23 -32.72
CA LEU A 170 -31.11 -17.08 -33.84
C LEU A 170 -29.86 -17.51 -34.64
N PRO A 171 -29.86 -18.70 -35.27
CA PRO A 171 -28.66 -19.28 -35.88
C PRO A 171 -27.97 -18.46 -36.97
N TRP A 172 -28.62 -17.42 -37.49
CA TRP A 172 -28.08 -16.53 -38.52
C TRP A 172 -27.30 -15.32 -37.96
N VAL A 173 -27.32 -15.08 -36.65
CA VAL A 173 -26.56 -13.97 -36.02
C VAL A 173 -25.07 -14.24 -36.10
N THR A 174 -24.59 -15.38 -35.62
CA THR A 174 -23.15 -15.71 -35.61
C THR A 174 -22.52 -15.73 -37.00
N PRO A 175 -23.15 -16.30 -38.06
CA PRO A 175 -22.66 -16.14 -39.43
C PRO A 175 -22.51 -14.69 -39.90
N ALA A 176 -23.40 -13.77 -39.51
CA ALA A 176 -23.29 -12.36 -39.87
C ALA A 176 -22.17 -11.65 -39.08
N VAL A 177 -21.98 -12.00 -37.80
CA VAL A 177 -20.84 -11.51 -37.01
C VAL A 177 -19.53 -12.02 -37.58
N LYS A 178 -19.47 -13.30 -37.99
CA LYS A 178 -18.32 -13.85 -38.71
C LYS A 178 -18.04 -13.07 -39.99
N GLU A 179 -19.05 -12.73 -40.78
CA GLU A 179 -18.86 -11.89 -41.98
C GLU A 179 -18.25 -10.52 -41.64
N ALA A 180 -18.64 -9.91 -40.53
CA ALA A 180 -18.05 -8.65 -40.07
C ALA A 180 -16.58 -8.79 -39.67
N LEU A 181 -16.23 -9.86 -38.96
CA LEU A 181 -14.86 -10.19 -38.60
C LEU A 181 -14.02 -10.48 -39.86
N ASP A 182 -14.51 -11.33 -40.77
CA ASP A 182 -13.86 -11.66 -42.04
C ASP A 182 -13.61 -10.39 -42.89
N ALA A 183 -14.57 -9.46 -42.91
CA ALA A 183 -14.43 -8.19 -43.64
C ALA A 183 -13.26 -7.33 -43.13
N PHE A 184 -13.03 -7.32 -41.81
CA PHE A 184 -11.93 -6.55 -41.22
C PHE A 184 -10.59 -7.27 -41.39
N VAL A 185 -10.54 -8.59 -41.19
CA VAL A 185 -9.34 -9.41 -41.42
C VAL A 185 -8.83 -9.29 -42.85
N ASN A 186 -9.74 -9.26 -43.83
CA ASN A 186 -9.39 -9.18 -45.25
C ASN A 186 -9.08 -7.75 -45.73
N ASN A 187 -9.16 -6.73 -44.86
CA ASN A 187 -8.84 -5.36 -45.21
C ASN A 187 -7.31 -5.17 -45.34
N ALA A 188 -6.86 -4.39 -46.33
CA ALA A 188 -5.43 -4.13 -46.57
C ALA A 188 -4.73 -3.44 -45.37
N ASN A 189 -5.48 -2.72 -44.56
CA ASN A 189 -5.00 -1.96 -43.39
C ASN A 189 -5.11 -2.77 -42.09
N PHE A 190 -5.41 -4.08 -42.15
CA PHE A 190 -5.61 -4.90 -40.96
C PHE A 190 -4.37 -5.00 -40.06
N TYR A 191 -3.16 -4.99 -40.62
CA TYR A 191 -1.91 -5.10 -39.84
C TYR A 191 -1.25 -3.75 -39.55
N GLU A 192 -1.98 -2.64 -39.57
CA GLU A 192 -1.43 -1.33 -39.25
C GLU A 192 -0.96 -1.20 -37.80
N ASN A 193 -0.11 -0.21 -37.55
CA ASN A 193 0.49 0.04 -36.24
C ASN A 193 0.17 1.45 -35.74
N SER A 194 -0.92 1.59 -34.97
CA SER A 194 -1.28 2.81 -34.25
C SER A 194 -2.16 2.50 -33.06
N ASP A 195 -2.15 3.35 -32.03
CA ASP A 195 -3.06 3.22 -30.90
C ASP A 195 -4.54 3.24 -31.30
N GLN A 196 -4.92 4.10 -32.25
CA GLN A 196 -6.31 4.18 -32.74
C GLN A 196 -6.74 2.91 -33.48
N HIS A 197 -5.84 2.29 -34.25
CA HIS A 197 -6.09 0.98 -34.84
C HIS A 197 -6.22 -0.10 -33.75
N GLY A 198 -5.31 -0.10 -32.78
CA GLY A 198 -5.31 -1.05 -31.66
C GLY A 198 -6.62 -1.06 -30.89
N LYS A 199 -7.29 0.08 -30.71
CA LYS A 199 -8.62 0.16 -30.08
C LYS A 199 -9.69 -0.64 -30.83
N VAL A 200 -9.72 -0.54 -32.16
CA VAL A 200 -10.65 -1.31 -33.00
C VAL A 200 -10.29 -2.79 -32.98
N LEU A 201 -9.00 -3.10 -33.13
CA LEU A 201 -8.49 -4.46 -33.13
C LEU A 201 -8.77 -5.19 -31.81
N SER A 202 -8.66 -4.49 -30.68
CA SER A 202 -8.93 -5.05 -29.35
C SER A 202 -10.38 -5.54 -29.21
N GLU A 203 -11.36 -4.73 -29.63
CA GLU A 203 -12.76 -5.13 -29.59
C GLU A 203 -13.01 -6.28 -30.56
N MET A 204 -12.45 -6.21 -31.77
CA MET A 204 -12.57 -7.26 -32.77
C MET A 204 -12.04 -8.63 -32.28
N ILE A 205 -10.83 -8.66 -31.67
CA ILE A 205 -10.25 -9.88 -31.10
C ILE A 205 -11.12 -10.42 -29.96
N THR A 206 -11.68 -9.54 -29.13
CA THR A 206 -12.58 -9.95 -28.04
C THR A 206 -13.93 -10.47 -28.57
N THR A 207 -14.42 -9.94 -29.69
CA THR A 207 -15.61 -10.45 -30.37
C THR A 207 -15.39 -11.86 -30.93
N ILE A 208 -14.18 -12.21 -31.41
CA ILE A 208 -13.85 -13.59 -31.83
C ILE A 208 -14.11 -14.58 -30.69
N ASP A 209 -13.63 -14.27 -29.49
CA ASP A 209 -13.85 -15.09 -28.30
C ASP A 209 -15.33 -15.13 -27.90
N SER A 210 -15.96 -13.95 -27.81
CA SER A 210 -17.35 -13.81 -27.34
C SER A 210 -18.35 -14.56 -28.23
N ALA A 211 -18.12 -14.57 -29.54
CA ALA A 211 -18.93 -15.30 -30.51
C ALA A 211 -18.58 -16.79 -30.62
N ASN A 212 -17.65 -17.30 -29.79
CA ASN A 212 -17.16 -18.68 -29.78
C ASN A 212 -16.55 -19.15 -31.12
N LEU A 213 -15.85 -18.24 -31.81
CA LEU A 213 -15.28 -18.44 -33.15
C LEU A 213 -13.76 -18.68 -33.13
N GLN A 214 -13.17 -19.04 -31.99
CA GLN A 214 -11.71 -19.15 -31.82
C GLN A 214 -11.04 -20.05 -32.88
N HIS A 215 -11.68 -21.17 -33.23
CA HIS A 215 -11.19 -22.15 -34.22
C HIS A 215 -11.10 -21.61 -35.65
N GLU A 216 -11.99 -20.69 -36.04
CA GLU A 216 -12.01 -20.07 -37.38
C GLU A 216 -10.81 -19.13 -37.59
N TYR A 217 -10.31 -18.54 -36.50
CA TYR A 217 -9.33 -17.45 -36.55
C TYR A 217 -7.93 -17.83 -36.06
N ILE A 218 -7.65 -19.10 -35.75
CA ILE A 218 -6.30 -19.54 -35.31
C ILE A 218 -5.20 -19.02 -36.24
N HIS A 219 -5.43 -19.07 -37.55
CA HIS A 219 -4.48 -18.57 -38.55
C HIS A 219 -4.24 -17.05 -38.43
N VAL A 220 -5.26 -16.25 -38.13
CA VAL A 220 -5.17 -14.79 -37.93
C VAL A 220 -4.41 -14.47 -36.65
N LEU A 221 -4.74 -15.16 -35.56
CA LEU A 221 -4.03 -15.03 -34.28
C LEU A 221 -2.54 -15.35 -34.44
N THR A 222 -2.24 -16.42 -35.17
CA THR A 222 -0.86 -16.83 -35.51
C THR A 222 -0.13 -15.73 -36.28
N GLN A 223 -0.78 -15.08 -37.26
CA GLN A 223 -0.18 -14.01 -38.05
C GLN A 223 0.16 -12.78 -37.19
N TRP A 224 -0.71 -12.40 -36.26
CA TRP A 224 -0.43 -11.29 -35.33
C TRP A 224 0.77 -11.59 -34.43
N LEU A 225 0.82 -12.78 -33.84
CA LEU A 225 1.96 -13.22 -33.02
C LEU A 225 3.26 -13.22 -33.83
N THR A 226 3.23 -13.72 -35.07
CA THR A 226 4.40 -13.78 -35.96
C THR A 226 4.92 -12.40 -36.37
N ARG A 227 4.03 -11.40 -36.49
CA ARG A 227 4.38 -10.04 -36.92
C ARG A 227 4.84 -9.15 -35.78
N TRP A 228 4.57 -9.55 -34.53
CA TRP A 228 4.85 -8.74 -33.36
C TRP A 228 6.33 -8.36 -33.28
N ASN A 229 6.57 -7.09 -32.98
CA ASN A 229 7.92 -6.54 -32.85
C ASN A 229 7.87 -5.25 -32.03
N GLN A 230 9.05 -4.71 -31.71
CA GLN A 230 9.21 -3.54 -30.86
C GLN A 230 8.61 -2.23 -31.43
N ASN A 231 8.24 -2.17 -32.72
CA ASN A 231 7.48 -1.03 -33.24
C ASN A 231 6.00 -1.13 -32.86
N TYR A 232 5.41 -2.32 -32.86
CA TYR A 232 4.05 -2.52 -32.35
C TYR A 232 4.00 -2.32 -30.84
N ALA A 233 5.01 -2.83 -30.14
CA ALA A 233 5.11 -2.75 -28.68
C ALA A 233 5.15 -1.31 -28.13
N LYS A 234 5.36 -0.27 -28.95
CA LYS A 234 5.28 1.14 -28.52
C LYS A 234 3.84 1.61 -28.28
N ASN A 235 2.87 1.07 -29.01
CA ASN A 235 1.48 1.52 -28.93
C ASN A 235 0.73 0.72 -27.85
N TRP A 236 0.15 1.43 -26.87
CA TRP A 236 -0.51 0.80 -25.72
C TRP A 236 -1.70 -0.04 -26.15
N SER A 237 -2.54 0.51 -27.02
CA SER A 237 -3.74 -0.19 -27.49
C SER A 237 -3.40 -1.38 -28.38
N MET A 238 -2.21 -1.38 -29.02
CA MET A 238 -1.73 -2.55 -29.78
C MET A 238 -1.30 -3.68 -28.84
N ARG A 239 -0.58 -3.36 -27.75
CA ARG A 239 -0.26 -4.33 -26.69
C ARG A 239 -1.54 -4.95 -26.13
N ASN A 240 -2.51 -4.12 -25.78
CA ASN A 240 -3.81 -4.57 -25.28
C ASN A 240 -4.52 -5.51 -26.28
N ALA A 241 -4.62 -5.11 -27.55
CA ALA A 241 -5.30 -5.90 -28.56
C ALA A 241 -4.65 -7.27 -28.78
N VAL A 242 -3.32 -7.31 -28.95
CA VAL A 242 -2.58 -8.55 -29.19
C VAL A 242 -2.54 -9.42 -27.93
N ASN A 243 -2.54 -8.84 -26.73
CA ASN A 243 -2.68 -9.62 -25.50
C ASN A 243 -4.01 -10.39 -25.44
N GLY A 244 -5.08 -9.83 -26.04
CA GLY A 244 -6.37 -10.52 -26.18
C GLY A 244 -6.29 -11.87 -26.88
N ILE A 245 -5.27 -12.12 -27.71
CA ILE A 245 -5.04 -13.41 -28.36
C ILE A 245 -4.87 -14.52 -27.33
N PHE A 246 -4.13 -14.27 -26.24
CA PHE A 246 -3.89 -15.31 -25.23
C PHE A 246 -5.20 -15.68 -24.52
N THR A 247 -6.09 -14.71 -24.27
CA THR A 247 -7.43 -14.97 -23.74
C THR A 247 -8.28 -15.82 -24.69
N VAL A 248 -8.22 -15.53 -25.99
CA VAL A 248 -8.90 -16.33 -27.03
C VAL A 248 -8.40 -17.78 -27.02
N LEU A 249 -7.08 -17.99 -26.93
CA LEU A 249 -6.49 -19.35 -26.86
C LEU A 249 -6.89 -20.07 -25.57
N TYR A 250 -6.81 -19.37 -24.45
CA TYR A 250 -7.17 -19.87 -23.14
C TYR A 250 -8.62 -20.36 -23.10
N ARG A 251 -9.57 -19.53 -23.52
CA ARG A 251 -11.00 -19.87 -23.55
C ARG A 251 -11.34 -20.90 -24.62
N GLY A 252 -10.54 -20.96 -25.68
CA GLY A 252 -10.63 -21.98 -26.72
C GLY A 252 -10.61 -23.41 -26.18
N GLN A 253 -9.97 -23.68 -25.03
CA GLN A 253 -9.94 -25.01 -24.42
C GLN A 253 -11.33 -25.59 -24.08
N TRP A 254 -12.34 -24.72 -23.91
CA TRP A 254 -13.74 -25.13 -23.67
C TRP A 254 -14.58 -25.16 -24.96
N ASN A 255 -14.03 -24.70 -26.09
CA ASN A 255 -14.67 -24.79 -27.40
C ASN A 255 -14.31 -26.12 -28.09
N LYS A 256 -15.30 -26.98 -28.30
CA LYS A 256 -15.11 -28.30 -28.95
C LYS A 256 -14.48 -28.22 -30.35
N ALA A 257 -14.84 -27.22 -31.15
CA ALA A 257 -14.29 -27.04 -32.48
C ALA A 257 -12.82 -26.60 -32.42
N PHE A 258 -12.46 -25.74 -31.47
CA PHE A 258 -11.08 -25.35 -31.22
C PHE A 258 -10.24 -26.54 -30.76
N VAL A 259 -10.72 -27.30 -29.78
CA VAL A 259 -10.04 -28.52 -29.30
C VAL A 259 -9.82 -29.54 -30.42
N SER A 260 -10.75 -29.63 -31.38
CA SER A 260 -10.61 -30.51 -32.54
C SER A 260 -9.57 -30.02 -33.55
N ALA A 261 -9.40 -28.71 -33.70
CA ALA A 261 -8.49 -28.09 -34.68
C ALA A 261 -7.05 -27.95 -34.16
N ILE A 262 -6.88 -27.60 -32.87
CA ILE A 262 -5.60 -27.16 -32.30
C ILE A 262 -4.47 -28.20 -32.42
N GLY A 263 -4.82 -29.50 -32.44
CA GLY A 263 -3.87 -30.61 -32.52
C GLY A 263 -2.99 -30.63 -33.79
N SER A 264 -3.36 -29.89 -34.84
CA SER A 264 -2.59 -29.75 -36.09
C SER A 264 -1.85 -28.41 -36.25
N GLU A 265 -2.03 -27.47 -35.33
CA GLU A 265 -1.62 -26.06 -35.50
C GLU A 265 -0.15 -25.79 -35.14
N THR A 266 0.76 -26.44 -35.85
CA THR A 266 2.21 -26.31 -35.60
C THR A 266 2.76 -24.90 -35.82
N ASN A 267 2.15 -24.11 -36.71
CA ASN A 267 2.55 -22.72 -36.94
C ASN A 267 2.23 -21.84 -35.72
N LEU A 268 1.09 -22.06 -35.06
CA LEU A 268 0.74 -21.35 -33.83
C LEU A 268 1.73 -21.68 -32.72
N VAL A 269 2.11 -22.96 -32.58
CA VAL A 269 3.13 -23.39 -31.60
C VAL A 269 4.46 -22.67 -31.83
N ASN A 270 4.91 -22.57 -33.08
CA ASN A 270 6.13 -21.82 -33.40
C ASN A 270 5.98 -20.33 -33.09
N ALA A 271 4.86 -19.71 -33.44
CA ALA A 271 4.62 -18.29 -33.17
C ALA A 271 4.59 -17.99 -31.67
N LEU A 272 3.92 -18.81 -30.85
CA LEU A 272 3.92 -18.68 -29.38
C LEU A 272 5.33 -18.84 -28.82
N ALA A 273 6.07 -19.86 -29.29
CA ALA A 273 7.43 -20.10 -28.84
C ALA A 273 8.36 -18.95 -29.21
N GLU A 274 8.34 -18.46 -30.45
CA GLU A 274 9.15 -17.33 -30.90
C GLU A 274 8.83 -16.05 -30.14
N PHE A 275 7.54 -15.81 -29.85
CA PHE A 275 7.10 -14.68 -29.03
C PHE A 275 7.67 -14.78 -27.61
N ALA A 276 7.52 -15.93 -26.94
CA ALA A 276 8.05 -16.15 -25.59
C ALA A 276 9.59 -16.10 -25.55
N LEU A 277 10.25 -16.57 -26.61
CA LEU A 277 11.70 -16.65 -26.73
C LEU A 277 12.35 -15.33 -27.19
N ASN A 278 11.55 -14.29 -27.44
CA ASN A 278 12.04 -12.99 -27.85
C ASN A 278 12.71 -12.23 -26.70
N GLN A 279 14.04 -12.23 -26.70
CA GLN A 279 14.85 -11.58 -25.68
C GLN A 279 14.65 -10.06 -25.59
N SER A 280 14.15 -9.41 -26.65
CA SER A 280 13.89 -7.96 -26.60
C SER A 280 12.70 -7.60 -25.70
N ALA A 281 11.84 -8.57 -25.38
CA ALA A 281 10.70 -8.37 -24.50
C ALA A 281 11.08 -8.42 -23.01
N VAL A 282 12.24 -8.99 -22.66
CA VAL A 282 12.68 -9.14 -21.26
C VAL A 282 12.92 -7.75 -20.66
N GLY A 283 12.19 -7.42 -19.59
CA GLY A 283 12.18 -6.10 -18.96
C GLY A 283 11.56 -4.96 -19.78
N ALA A 284 10.91 -5.26 -20.91
CA ALA A 284 10.19 -4.28 -21.72
C ALA A 284 8.70 -4.22 -21.37
N ASP A 285 7.99 -3.19 -21.84
CA ASP A 285 6.55 -3.01 -21.61
C ASP A 285 5.70 -4.18 -22.12
N ASP A 286 6.22 -5.03 -23.02
CA ASP A 286 5.56 -6.20 -23.57
C ASP A 286 6.02 -7.55 -22.96
N GLU A 287 6.81 -7.55 -21.88
CA GLU A 287 7.27 -8.78 -21.20
C GLU A 287 6.10 -9.68 -20.76
N PHE A 288 5.02 -9.07 -20.24
CA PHE A 288 3.83 -9.80 -19.80
C PHE A 288 3.18 -10.60 -20.92
N MET A 289 3.26 -10.12 -22.16
CA MET A 289 2.75 -10.82 -23.34
C MET A 289 3.64 -12.02 -23.69
N ALA A 290 4.96 -11.89 -23.54
CA ALA A 290 5.88 -13.01 -23.70
C ALA A 290 5.67 -14.09 -22.62
N ALA A 291 5.38 -13.67 -21.38
CA ALA A 291 4.99 -14.58 -20.31
C ALA A 291 3.66 -15.29 -20.61
N ASN A 292 2.66 -14.58 -21.14
CA ASN A 292 1.39 -15.18 -21.58
C ASN A 292 1.57 -16.15 -22.75
N ALA A 293 2.49 -15.87 -23.68
CA ALA A 293 2.83 -16.81 -24.75
C ALA A 293 3.45 -18.10 -24.21
N GLY A 294 4.36 -17.99 -23.23
CA GLY A 294 4.92 -19.13 -22.52
C GLY A 294 3.86 -19.94 -21.75
N ARG A 295 2.91 -19.25 -21.11
CA ARG A 295 1.76 -19.84 -20.42
C ARG A 295 0.89 -20.68 -21.35
N GLU A 296 0.51 -20.14 -22.50
CA GLU A 296 -0.31 -20.86 -23.49
C GLU A 296 0.46 -22.03 -24.14
N LEU A 297 1.76 -21.88 -24.38
CA LEU A 297 2.60 -22.99 -24.82
C LEU A 297 2.64 -24.11 -23.77
N GLY A 298 2.75 -23.77 -22.49
CA GLY A 298 2.67 -24.72 -21.37
C GLY A 298 1.31 -25.42 -21.32
N ARG A 299 0.21 -24.69 -21.56
CA ARG A 299 -1.14 -25.24 -21.62
C ARG A 299 -1.30 -26.27 -22.73
N PHE A 300 -0.69 -26.04 -23.88
CA PHE A 300 -0.80 -26.96 -25.04
C PHE A 300 -0.25 -28.36 -24.77
N THR A 301 0.47 -28.58 -23.66
CA THR A 301 0.83 -29.93 -23.18
C THR A 301 -0.39 -30.81 -22.86
N MET A 302 -1.58 -30.23 -22.65
CA MET A 302 -2.83 -30.98 -22.47
C MET A 302 -3.26 -31.76 -23.72
N TYR A 303 -2.84 -31.34 -24.92
CA TYR A 303 -3.23 -31.94 -26.20
C TYR A 303 -2.34 -33.13 -26.60
N LYS A 304 -2.53 -34.26 -25.92
CA LYS A 304 -1.75 -35.49 -26.12
C LYS A 304 -2.12 -36.24 -27.41
N ASN A 305 -1.18 -36.98 -27.99
CA ASN A 305 -1.34 -37.76 -29.23
C ASN A 305 -1.66 -36.91 -30.46
N THR A 306 -1.17 -35.67 -30.50
CA THR A 306 -1.38 -34.71 -31.59
C THR A 306 -0.07 -34.38 -32.30
N ALA A 307 -0.15 -33.74 -33.47
CA ALA A 307 1.03 -33.32 -34.24
C ALA A 307 1.84 -32.23 -33.53
N ILE A 308 1.18 -31.42 -32.68
CA ILE A 308 1.84 -30.34 -31.93
C ILE A 308 2.63 -30.84 -30.72
N GLN A 309 2.28 -31.99 -30.13
CA GLN A 309 2.87 -32.49 -28.88
C GLN A 309 4.41 -32.53 -28.87
N PRO A 310 5.12 -33.15 -29.84
CA PRO A 310 6.58 -33.17 -29.83
C PRO A 310 7.20 -31.79 -29.98
N LEU A 311 6.55 -30.89 -30.73
CA LEU A 311 7.03 -29.53 -30.95
C LEU A 311 6.88 -28.68 -29.69
N VAL A 312 5.71 -28.73 -29.03
CA VAL A 312 5.46 -28.06 -27.75
C VAL A 312 6.51 -28.47 -26.72
N LYS A 313 6.75 -29.78 -26.56
CA LYS A 313 7.78 -30.29 -25.65
C LYS A 313 9.16 -29.72 -25.96
N SER A 314 9.55 -29.71 -27.24
CA SER A 314 10.86 -29.18 -27.66
C SER A 314 10.99 -27.68 -27.36
N LYS A 315 9.92 -26.91 -27.58
CA LYS A 315 9.92 -25.45 -27.38
C LYS A 315 9.88 -25.03 -25.91
N LEU A 316 9.15 -25.77 -25.07
CA LEU A 316 9.20 -25.56 -23.61
C LEU A 316 10.62 -25.78 -23.06
N LYS A 317 11.32 -26.82 -23.51
CA LYS A 317 12.73 -27.04 -23.14
C LYS A 317 13.64 -25.91 -23.61
N GLU A 318 13.37 -25.31 -24.77
CA GLU A 318 14.11 -24.14 -25.24
C GLU A 318 13.93 -22.93 -24.32
N ILE A 319 12.69 -22.68 -23.85
CA ILE A 319 12.39 -21.60 -22.89
C ILE A 319 13.12 -21.84 -21.57
N PHE A 320 13.00 -23.03 -20.98
CA PHE A 320 13.63 -23.34 -19.68
C PHE A 320 15.16 -23.36 -19.73
N ASN A 321 15.76 -23.55 -20.91
CA ASN A 321 17.21 -23.42 -21.10
C ASN A 321 17.67 -21.99 -21.36
N ARG A 322 16.77 -21.10 -21.81
CA ARG A 322 17.11 -19.71 -22.18
C ARG A 322 17.00 -18.75 -21.01
N TYR A 323 15.96 -18.90 -20.21
CA TYR A 323 15.66 -18.02 -19.08
C TYR A 323 15.93 -18.72 -17.76
N ASN A 324 16.02 -17.94 -16.70
CA ASN A 324 16.23 -18.43 -15.34
C ASN A 324 14.96 -18.25 -14.51
N MET A 325 14.75 -19.11 -13.52
CA MET A 325 13.62 -18.96 -12.58
C MET A 325 13.67 -17.66 -11.76
N TYR A 326 14.86 -17.07 -11.62
CA TYR A 326 15.10 -15.81 -10.92
C TYR A 326 16.11 -14.97 -11.72
N GLY A 327 15.80 -13.69 -11.96
CA GLY A 327 16.62 -12.79 -12.75
C GLY A 327 16.24 -12.78 -14.24
N TYR A 328 17.20 -13.09 -15.13
CA TYR A 328 16.98 -12.89 -16.57
C TYR A 328 15.83 -13.76 -17.13
N GLY A 329 14.74 -13.09 -17.55
CA GLY A 329 13.56 -13.70 -18.13
C GLY A 329 12.65 -14.45 -17.14
N ASP A 330 12.77 -14.14 -15.85
CA ASP A 330 12.04 -14.80 -14.77
C ASP A 330 10.51 -14.81 -14.96
N ALA A 331 9.90 -13.71 -15.38
CA ALA A 331 8.46 -13.62 -15.62
C ALA A 331 7.98 -14.66 -16.65
N ILE A 332 8.75 -14.82 -17.74
CA ILE A 332 8.46 -15.78 -18.80
C ILE A 332 8.69 -17.21 -18.30
N TRP A 333 9.82 -17.44 -17.62
CA TRP A 333 10.18 -18.74 -17.08
C TRP A 333 9.12 -19.24 -16.09
N LEU A 334 8.72 -18.40 -15.14
CA LEU A 334 7.75 -18.72 -14.08
C LEU A 334 6.36 -18.97 -14.65
N ALA A 335 5.84 -18.11 -15.53
CA ALA A 335 4.54 -18.31 -16.15
C ALA A 335 4.48 -19.62 -16.96
N THR A 336 5.57 -19.96 -17.65
CA THR A 336 5.71 -21.21 -18.40
C THR A 336 5.79 -22.43 -17.47
N ALA A 337 6.63 -22.36 -16.43
CA ALA A 337 6.84 -23.45 -15.47
C ALA A 337 5.56 -23.78 -14.70
N ASP A 338 4.87 -22.74 -14.24
CA ASP A 338 3.58 -22.81 -13.58
C ASP A 338 2.60 -23.60 -14.46
N THR A 339 2.25 -23.13 -15.65
CA THR A 339 1.19 -23.80 -16.43
C THR A 339 1.61 -25.17 -16.98
N THR A 340 2.90 -25.36 -17.26
CA THR A 340 3.45 -26.68 -17.66
C THR A 340 3.31 -27.71 -16.54
N SER A 341 3.65 -27.35 -15.30
CA SER A 341 3.56 -28.26 -14.13
C SER A 341 2.12 -28.65 -13.80
N HIS A 342 1.15 -27.80 -14.17
CA HIS A 342 -0.27 -28.12 -13.98
C HIS A 342 -0.81 -29.15 -14.98
N HIS A 343 -0.38 -29.08 -16.25
CA HIS A 343 -0.93 -29.92 -17.33
C HIS A 343 -0.04 -31.10 -17.73
N SER A 344 1.20 -31.16 -17.24
CA SER A 344 2.18 -32.19 -17.61
C SER A 344 3.07 -32.60 -16.43
N ASP A 345 3.80 -33.69 -16.60
CA ASP A 345 4.77 -34.16 -15.60
C ASP A 345 5.98 -33.22 -15.57
N CYS A 346 6.13 -32.46 -14.50
CA CYS A 346 7.22 -31.51 -14.29
C CYS A 346 8.62 -32.15 -14.42
N SER A 347 8.76 -33.47 -14.22
CA SER A 347 10.05 -34.16 -14.29
C SER A 347 10.58 -34.24 -15.73
N GLU A 348 9.68 -34.17 -16.72
CA GLU A 348 10.01 -34.16 -18.14
C GLU A 348 10.83 -32.92 -18.55
N TYR A 349 10.68 -31.85 -17.78
CA TYR A 349 11.30 -30.54 -17.97
C TYR A 349 12.32 -30.17 -16.89
N GLY A 350 12.42 -30.97 -15.82
CA GLY A 350 13.35 -30.71 -14.71
C GLY A 350 12.93 -29.52 -13.84
N ILE A 351 11.62 -29.27 -13.73
CA ILE A 351 11.08 -28.08 -13.04
C ILE A 351 10.31 -28.41 -11.75
N CYS A 352 10.26 -29.66 -11.27
CA CYS A 352 9.36 -30.03 -10.16
C CYS A 352 9.59 -29.30 -8.83
N ASP A 353 10.81 -28.85 -8.56
CA ASP A 353 11.21 -28.27 -7.27
C ASP A 353 11.51 -26.77 -7.39
N PHE A 354 10.92 -26.10 -8.39
CA PHE A 354 11.22 -24.70 -8.66
C PHE A 354 10.69 -23.75 -7.59
N GLU A 355 9.51 -23.99 -7.02
CA GLU A 355 8.90 -23.13 -5.98
C GLU A 355 9.79 -23.01 -4.72
N PRO A 356 10.25 -24.11 -4.08
CA PRO A 356 11.13 -24.00 -2.92
C PRO A 356 12.53 -23.47 -3.27
N LYS A 357 13.02 -23.66 -4.50
CA LYS A 357 14.28 -23.04 -4.97
C LYS A 357 14.11 -21.53 -5.16
N LEU A 358 12.99 -21.12 -5.76
CA LEU A 358 12.65 -19.73 -6.00
C LEU A 358 12.53 -18.97 -4.68
N LYS A 359 11.83 -19.52 -3.69
CA LYS A 359 11.73 -18.90 -2.35
C LYS A 359 13.10 -18.54 -1.79
N LYS A 360 14.08 -19.44 -1.92
CA LYS A 360 15.46 -19.24 -1.43
C LYS A 360 16.26 -18.20 -2.22
N LEU A 361 16.02 -18.11 -3.52
CA LEU A 361 16.68 -17.14 -4.38
C LEU A 361 16.09 -15.74 -4.18
N VAL A 362 14.76 -15.66 -4.07
CA VAL A 362 14.04 -14.39 -3.92
C VAL A 362 14.16 -13.86 -2.50
N LEU A 363 13.81 -14.64 -1.48
CA LEU A 363 13.88 -14.23 -0.07
C LEU A 363 15.21 -14.66 0.55
N SER A 364 16.29 -14.12 0.00
CA SER A 364 17.66 -14.60 0.23
C SER A 364 18.25 -14.21 1.59
N GLN A 365 17.67 -13.20 2.25
CA GLN A 365 18.14 -12.68 3.54
C GLN A 365 17.25 -13.19 4.67
N SER A 366 17.87 -13.51 5.80
CA SER A 366 17.16 -13.84 7.06
C SER A 366 17.65 -12.94 8.19
N TYR A 367 16.68 -12.39 8.93
CA TYR A 367 16.90 -11.49 10.07
C TYR A 367 15.98 -11.87 11.23
N THR A 368 16.54 -12.09 12.42
CA THR A 368 15.75 -12.48 13.61
C THR A 368 15.52 -11.27 14.50
N CYS A 369 14.26 -10.81 14.59
CA CYS A 369 13.87 -9.72 15.48
C CYS A 369 13.84 -10.20 16.93
N SER A 370 13.22 -11.35 17.18
CA SER A 370 13.06 -11.99 18.50
C SER A 370 12.88 -13.50 18.35
N ASP A 371 12.74 -14.23 19.46
CA ASP A 371 12.43 -15.67 19.42
C ASP A 371 11.10 -15.95 18.70
N SER A 372 10.13 -15.02 18.76
CA SER A 372 8.80 -15.14 18.16
C SER A 372 8.66 -14.49 16.78
N LEU A 373 9.70 -13.83 16.26
CA LEU A 373 9.59 -13.06 15.01
C LEU A 373 10.86 -13.13 14.15
N ARG A 374 10.71 -13.61 12.92
CA ARG A 374 11.76 -13.70 11.91
C ARG A 374 11.32 -13.05 10.61
N ILE A 375 12.20 -12.26 10.01
CA ILE A 375 12.03 -11.68 8.67
C ILE A 375 12.86 -12.49 7.68
N LEU A 376 12.23 -12.90 6.58
CA LEU A 376 12.88 -13.26 5.33
C LEU A 376 12.65 -12.12 4.34
N SER A 377 13.72 -11.60 3.73
CA SER A 377 13.62 -10.45 2.83
C SER A 377 14.39 -10.68 1.55
N GLN A 378 13.96 -9.99 0.49
CA GLN A 378 14.62 -10.04 -0.79
C GLN A 378 15.88 -9.18 -0.81
N ASP A 379 15.77 -7.91 -0.42
CA ASP A 379 16.90 -6.98 -0.40
C ASP A 379 16.64 -5.79 0.55
N MET A 380 16.72 -6.04 1.86
CA MET A 380 16.59 -5.00 2.87
C MET A 380 17.94 -4.72 3.55
N THR A 381 18.22 -3.44 3.81
CA THR A 381 19.36 -3.02 4.64
C THR A 381 19.15 -3.37 6.11
N SER A 382 20.22 -3.40 6.91
CA SER A 382 20.09 -3.63 8.37
C SER A 382 19.24 -2.56 9.06
N GLU A 383 19.28 -1.31 8.61
CA GLU A 383 18.46 -0.22 9.16
C GLU A 383 16.97 -0.45 8.88
N GLN A 384 16.61 -0.90 7.67
CA GLN A 384 15.24 -1.23 7.31
C GLN A 384 14.71 -2.43 8.11
N HIS A 385 15.54 -3.47 8.29
CA HIS A 385 15.19 -4.61 9.15
C HIS A 385 14.94 -4.15 10.59
N GLN A 386 15.83 -3.35 11.16
CA GLN A 386 15.66 -2.85 12.53
C GLN A 386 14.39 -2.01 12.67
N SER A 387 14.15 -1.09 11.74
CA SER A 387 12.93 -0.27 11.72
C SER A 387 11.66 -1.14 11.66
N ALA A 388 11.64 -2.16 10.82
CA ALA A 388 10.51 -3.10 10.75
C ALA A 388 10.33 -3.87 12.07
N CYS A 389 11.41 -4.39 12.67
CA CYS A 389 11.34 -5.08 13.97
C CYS A 389 10.86 -4.15 15.09
N ASP A 390 11.38 -2.92 15.16
CA ASP A 390 11.00 -1.94 16.18
C ASP A 390 9.52 -1.58 16.08
N LYS A 391 9.02 -1.43 14.84
CA LYS A 391 7.62 -1.10 14.58
C LYS A 391 6.69 -2.25 14.96
N LEU A 392 7.02 -3.48 14.55
CA LEU A 392 6.26 -4.68 14.94
C LEU A 392 6.27 -4.88 16.46
N GLY A 393 7.41 -4.69 17.13
CA GLY A 393 7.50 -4.81 18.59
C GLY A 393 6.66 -3.76 19.34
N TYR A 394 6.55 -2.53 18.81
CA TYR A 394 5.64 -1.53 19.34
C TYR A 394 4.18 -1.95 19.18
N GLU A 395 3.78 -2.38 17.98
CA GLU A 395 2.41 -2.83 17.69
C GLU A 395 2.00 -4.00 18.59
N GLU A 396 2.87 -5.01 18.76
CA GLU A 396 2.64 -6.15 19.66
C GLU A 396 2.40 -5.70 21.11
N SER A 397 3.27 -4.82 21.62
CA SER A 397 3.17 -4.30 23.00
C SER A 397 1.87 -3.51 23.20
N TYR A 398 1.50 -2.69 22.22
CA TYR A 398 0.27 -1.91 22.24
C TYR A 398 -0.97 -2.80 22.19
N PHE A 399 -1.01 -3.76 21.26
CA PHE A 399 -2.08 -4.75 21.11
C PHE A 399 -2.31 -5.54 22.42
N HIS A 400 -1.25 -6.09 23.01
CA HIS A 400 -1.37 -6.87 24.23
C HIS A 400 -1.88 -6.05 25.42
N THR A 401 -1.51 -4.77 25.49
CA THR A 401 -1.98 -3.84 26.51
C THR A 401 -3.45 -3.45 26.29
N LEU A 402 -3.82 -3.15 25.04
CA LEU A 402 -5.16 -2.72 24.67
C LEU A 402 -6.20 -3.82 24.94
N LEU A 403 -5.87 -5.06 24.55
CA LEU A 403 -6.75 -6.22 24.55
C LEU A 403 -6.54 -7.16 25.75
N GLU A 404 -5.65 -6.79 26.69
CA GLU A 404 -5.44 -7.48 27.97
C GLU A 404 -5.17 -8.99 27.80
N THR A 405 -4.42 -9.35 26.77
CA THR A 405 -4.13 -10.75 26.39
C THR A 405 -3.21 -11.50 27.37
N GLY A 406 -2.46 -10.77 28.21
CA GLY A 406 -1.43 -11.36 29.08
C GLY A 406 -0.26 -12.04 28.34
N ASN A 407 -0.08 -11.75 27.04
CA ASN A 407 0.88 -12.43 26.16
C ASN A 407 0.68 -13.95 26.12
N GLN A 408 -0.56 -14.43 26.32
CA GLN A 408 -0.90 -15.85 26.28
C GLN A 408 -1.71 -16.17 25.03
N PRO A 409 -1.19 -17.03 24.12
CA PRO A 409 -1.96 -17.50 22.98
C PRO A 409 -3.27 -18.17 23.42
N VAL A 410 -4.23 -18.24 22.51
CA VAL A 410 -5.41 -19.10 22.67
C VAL A 410 -4.98 -20.56 22.83
N GLU A 411 -5.80 -21.37 23.52
CA GLU A 411 -5.41 -22.71 23.98
C GLU A 411 -4.94 -23.64 22.84
N ASP A 412 -5.48 -23.48 21.65
CA ASP A 412 -5.16 -24.33 20.50
C ASP A 412 -4.02 -23.81 19.61
N ASP A 413 -3.50 -22.60 19.83
CA ASP A 413 -2.37 -22.09 19.04
C ASP A 413 -1.02 -22.54 19.63
N VAL A 414 -0.35 -23.45 18.91
CA VAL A 414 0.99 -23.98 19.25
C VAL A 414 2.12 -23.39 18.41
N ASN A 415 1.87 -22.35 17.62
CA ASN A 415 2.91 -21.65 16.87
C ASN A 415 3.94 -21.07 17.85
N THR A 416 5.19 -20.96 17.42
CA THR A 416 6.27 -20.39 18.23
C THR A 416 6.90 -19.16 17.61
N GLN A 417 6.76 -18.96 16.30
CA GLN A 417 7.41 -17.89 15.57
C GLN A 417 6.60 -17.49 14.34
N LEU A 418 6.40 -16.18 14.13
CA LEU A 418 5.93 -15.61 12.87
C LEU A 418 7.09 -15.45 11.89
N GLN A 419 6.87 -15.86 10.63
CA GLN A 419 7.75 -15.53 9.52
C GLN A 419 7.16 -14.41 8.67
N VAL A 420 7.81 -13.25 8.67
CA VAL A 420 7.48 -12.12 7.79
C VAL A 420 8.32 -12.21 6.52
N ASN A 421 7.70 -12.15 5.34
CA ASN A 421 8.33 -12.36 4.04
C ASN A 421 8.20 -11.07 3.23
N ILE A 422 9.31 -10.36 3.02
CA ILE A 422 9.30 -9.00 2.46
C ILE A 422 9.97 -9.00 1.08
N PHE A 423 9.18 -8.74 0.04
CA PHE A 423 9.67 -8.52 -1.32
C PHE A 423 10.17 -7.09 -1.48
N ASN A 424 11.18 -6.90 -2.34
CA ASN A 424 11.84 -5.60 -2.54
C ASN A 424 10.92 -4.55 -3.20
N SER A 425 9.84 -4.98 -3.87
CA SER A 425 8.89 -4.06 -4.49
C SER A 425 7.53 -4.72 -4.71
N SER A 426 6.50 -3.90 -4.96
CA SER A 426 5.17 -4.38 -5.39
C SER A 426 5.24 -5.20 -6.69
N ASN A 427 6.16 -4.88 -7.61
CA ASN A 427 6.36 -5.66 -8.83
C ASN A 427 6.93 -7.06 -8.53
N ASP A 428 7.91 -7.14 -7.62
CA ASP A 428 8.47 -8.43 -7.18
C ASP A 428 7.45 -9.26 -6.40
N TYR A 429 6.64 -8.60 -5.57
CA TYR A 429 5.51 -9.24 -4.90
C TYR A 429 4.53 -9.86 -5.90
N GLN A 430 4.06 -9.08 -6.87
CA GLN A 430 3.14 -9.57 -7.92
C GLN A 430 3.75 -10.71 -8.75
N LYS A 431 5.07 -10.69 -8.97
CA LYS A 431 5.77 -11.71 -9.75
C LYS A 431 5.99 -13.01 -8.99
N TYR A 432 6.41 -12.93 -7.73
CA TYR A 432 6.94 -14.09 -7.00
C TYR A 432 6.03 -14.59 -5.89
N ALA A 433 5.26 -13.72 -5.22
CA ALA A 433 4.52 -14.12 -4.02
C ALA A 433 3.43 -15.15 -4.35
N GLY A 434 2.71 -14.98 -5.45
CA GLY A 434 1.72 -15.96 -5.91
C GLY A 434 2.34 -17.33 -6.22
N VAL A 435 3.56 -17.37 -6.75
CA VAL A 435 4.29 -18.62 -7.06
C VAL A 435 4.83 -19.28 -5.79
N ILE A 436 5.36 -18.50 -4.84
CA ILE A 436 6.00 -19.02 -3.62
C ILE A 436 4.97 -19.44 -2.57
N PHE A 437 3.89 -18.68 -2.44
CA PHE A 437 2.93 -18.80 -1.35
C PHE A 437 1.52 -19.18 -1.81
N GLY A 438 1.25 -19.27 -3.12
CA GLY A 438 -0.07 -19.64 -3.65
C GLY A 438 -1.16 -18.59 -3.42
N ILE A 439 -0.80 -17.30 -3.44
CA ILE A 439 -1.68 -16.20 -3.05
C ILE A 439 -2.10 -15.31 -4.24
N ASN A 440 -3.24 -14.65 -4.13
CA ASN A 440 -3.53 -13.49 -4.98
C ASN A 440 -2.65 -12.31 -4.52
N THR A 441 -2.11 -11.55 -5.46
CA THR A 441 -1.19 -10.43 -5.21
C THR A 441 -1.81 -9.06 -5.49
N ASP A 442 -3.12 -8.99 -5.74
CA ASP A 442 -3.89 -7.74 -5.86
C ASP A 442 -4.30 -7.22 -4.47
N ASN A 443 -3.32 -7.05 -3.59
CA ASN A 443 -3.47 -6.57 -2.22
C ASN A 443 -2.15 -5.95 -1.73
N GLY A 444 -2.20 -5.31 -0.55
CA GLY A 444 -1.04 -4.65 0.07
C GLY A 444 -0.07 -5.59 0.80
N GLY A 445 -0.42 -6.87 0.87
CA GLY A 445 0.19 -7.87 1.75
C GLY A 445 -0.89 -8.85 2.16
N MET A 446 -0.48 -9.96 2.77
CA MET A 446 -1.42 -10.97 3.26
C MET A 446 -0.81 -11.78 4.39
N TYR A 447 -1.53 -11.89 5.49
CA TYR A 447 -1.27 -12.91 6.50
C TYR A 447 -1.67 -14.30 5.99
N LEU A 448 -1.04 -15.37 6.46
CA LEU A 448 -1.24 -16.78 6.12
C LEU A 448 -1.04 -17.59 7.40
N GLU A 449 -2.14 -17.85 8.12
CA GLU A 449 -2.08 -18.47 9.44
C GLU A 449 -1.69 -19.95 9.38
N GLY A 450 -2.22 -20.67 8.39
CA GLY A 450 -2.13 -22.12 8.33
C GLY A 450 -3.04 -22.78 9.36
N ASP A 451 -2.54 -23.81 10.03
CA ASP A 451 -3.28 -24.53 11.07
C ASP A 451 -2.55 -24.36 12.42
N PRO A 452 -2.99 -23.41 13.28
CA PRO A 452 -2.29 -23.05 14.49
C PRO A 452 -2.23 -24.20 15.50
N SER A 453 -3.10 -25.22 15.37
CA SER A 453 -3.13 -26.41 16.23
C SER A 453 -2.05 -27.45 15.89
N LYS A 454 -1.40 -27.34 14.74
CA LYS A 454 -0.41 -28.32 14.28
C LYS A 454 1.01 -27.93 14.72
N PRO A 455 1.73 -28.81 15.46
CA PRO A 455 3.14 -28.59 15.75
C PRO A 455 3.96 -28.43 14.47
N GLY A 456 4.75 -27.36 14.39
CA GLY A 456 5.56 -27.03 13.22
C GLY A 456 4.83 -26.23 12.15
N ASN A 457 3.59 -25.79 12.39
CA ASN A 457 2.98 -24.74 11.59
C ASN A 457 3.83 -23.46 11.65
N VAL A 458 4.00 -22.81 10.48
CA VAL A 458 4.74 -21.55 10.36
C VAL A 458 3.75 -20.51 9.84
N PRO A 459 3.21 -19.64 10.69
CA PRO A 459 2.40 -18.53 10.23
C PRO A 459 3.29 -17.61 9.37
N ASN A 460 2.78 -17.20 8.22
CA ASN A 460 3.49 -16.34 7.28
C ASN A 460 2.77 -15.01 7.12
N PHE A 461 3.47 -13.90 7.29
CA PHE A 461 3.03 -12.62 6.75
C PHE A 461 3.81 -12.37 5.47
N VAL A 462 3.13 -12.03 4.37
CA VAL A 462 3.75 -11.77 3.07
C VAL A 462 3.50 -10.31 2.69
N ALA A 463 4.56 -9.56 2.43
CA ALA A 463 4.51 -8.10 2.25
C ALA A 463 5.55 -7.62 1.24
N TYR A 464 5.57 -6.33 0.95
CA TYR A 464 6.59 -5.71 0.11
C TYR A 464 6.98 -4.31 0.57
N GLU A 465 8.17 -3.87 0.17
CA GLU A 465 8.65 -2.53 0.47
C GLU A 465 7.81 -1.45 -0.22
N ALA A 466 7.49 -0.39 0.54
CA ALA A 466 6.70 0.71 0.04
C ALA A 466 7.47 1.46 -1.06
N ALA A 467 6.78 1.74 -2.18
CA ALA A 467 7.37 2.50 -3.30
C ALA A 467 7.90 3.90 -2.89
N LYS A 468 7.40 4.45 -1.78
CA LYS A 468 7.93 5.64 -1.10
C LYS A 468 8.35 5.28 0.32
N ALA A 469 9.45 4.54 0.41
CA ALA A 469 10.13 4.27 1.67
C ALA A 469 10.46 5.57 2.41
N ASN A 470 10.12 5.61 3.69
CA ASN A 470 10.62 6.60 4.63
C ASN A 470 10.92 5.89 5.96
N PRO A 471 11.68 6.52 6.87
CA PRO A 471 12.10 5.89 8.14
C PRO A 471 10.96 5.28 8.98
N ASP A 472 9.74 5.78 8.81
CA ASP A 472 8.56 5.32 9.56
C ASP A 472 7.77 4.22 8.85
N HIS A 473 7.91 4.03 7.53
CA HIS A 473 7.11 3.09 6.72
C HIS A 473 7.92 2.54 5.53
N TYR A 474 8.91 1.69 5.81
CA TYR A 474 9.66 0.99 4.76
C TYR A 474 8.85 -0.13 4.09
N VAL A 475 7.97 -0.78 4.85
CA VAL A 475 7.15 -1.91 4.39
C VAL A 475 5.70 -1.45 4.30
N TRP A 476 5.04 -1.75 3.19
CA TRP A 476 3.66 -1.36 2.98
C TRP A 476 2.71 -2.21 3.84
N ASN A 477 1.74 -1.57 4.48
CA ASN A 477 0.69 -2.18 5.32
C ASN A 477 1.20 -3.08 6.47
N LEU A 478 2.45 -2.89 6.92
CA LEU A 478 3.12 -3.78 7.87
C LEU A 478 2.35 -3.92 9.19
N GLU A 479 1.89 -2.79 9.73
CA GLU A 479 1.20 -2.70 11.02
C GLU A 479 -0.15 -3.41 10.98
N HIS A 480 -0.96 -3.10 9.98
CA HIS A 480 -2.30 -3.66 9.82
C HIS A 480 -2.26 -5.19 9.72
N GLU A 481 -1.42 -5.72 8.84
CA GLU A 481 -1.35 -7.17 8.62
C GLU A 481 -0.76 -7.93 9.81
N TYR A 482 0.14 -7.28 10.57
CA TYR A 482 0.66 -7.89 11.79
C TYR A 482 -0.41 -8.06 12.87
N VAL A 483 -1.40 -7.16 12.91
CA VAL A 483 -2.52 -7.28 13.84
C VAL A 483 -3.39 -8.49 13.50
N HIS A 484 -3.53 -8.89 12.23
CA HIS A 484 -4.23 -10.14 11.88
C HIS A 484 -3.54 -11.38 12.50
N TYR A 485 -2.21 -11.41 12.53
CA TYR A 485 -1.46 -12.45 13.25
C TYR A 485 -1.73 -12.41 14.76
N LEU A 486 -1.66 -11.21 15.36
CA LEU A 486 -1.87 -11.07 16.80
C LEU A 486 -3.31 -11.42 17.20
N ASP A 487 -4.31 -11.02 16.43
CA ASP A 487 -5.71 -11.32 16.69
C ASP A 487 -6.01 -12.82 16.56
N GLY A 488 -5.54 -13.45 15.48
CA GLY A 488 -5.60 -14.91 15.31
C GLY A 488 -4.97 -15.65 16.47
N ARG A 489 -3.74 -15.28 16.86
CA ARG A 489 -2.99 -15.98 17.91
C ARG A 489 -3.52 -15.78 19.33
N PHE A 490 -4.03 -14.59 19.65
CA PHE A 490 -4.28 -14.19 21.05
C PHE A 490 -5.76 -13.93 21.38
N ASN A 491 -6.63 -13.80 20.37
CA ASN A 491 -8.04 -13.47 20.57
C ASN A 491 -9.03 -14.42 19.89
N MET A 492 -8.60 -15.17 18.88
CA MET A 492 -9.50 -16.03 18.08
C MET A 492 -9.08 -17.49 18.18
N TYR A 493 -9.92 -18.34 18.76
CA TYR A 493 -9.68 -19.77 18.83
C TYR A 493 -9.78 -20.43 17.44
N GLY A 494 -8.88 -21.35 17.11
CA GLY A 494 -8.88 -22.02 15.81
C GLY A 494 -8.17 -21.23 14.72
N ASN A 495 -8.17 -21.80 13.51
CA ASN A 495 -7.71 -21.09 12.32
C ASN A 495 -8.76 -20.09 11.81
N PHE A 496 -8.37 -19.30 10.81
CA PHE A 496 -9.24 -18.33 10.11
C PHE A 496 -10.60 -18.88 9.66
N GLY A 497 -10.70 -20.18 9.34
CA GLY A 497 -11.95 -20.83 8.94
C GLY A 497 -12.79 -21.39 10.10
N SER A 498 -12.33 -21.24 11.34
CA SER A 498 -12.98 -21.77 12.55
C SER A 498 -14.19 -20.98 13.03
N PRO A 499 -14.26 -19.63 12.87
CA PRO A 499 -15.46 -18.87 13.17
C PRO A 499 -16.70 -19.40 12.43
N THR A 500 -17.72 -19.83 13.17
CA THR A 500 -19.02 -20.20 12.59
C THR A 500 -19.94 -19.00 12.35
N GLU A 501 -19.48 -17.82 12.73
CA GLU A 501 -20.20 -16.54 12.71
C GLU A 501 -19.34 -15.48 12.03
N LYS A 502 -19.97 -14.42 11.55
CA LYS A 502 -19.27 -13.34 10.83
C LYS A 502 -18.40 -12.52 11.79
N VAL A 503 -17.13 -12.37 11.42
CA VAL A 503 -16.09 -11.70 12.23
C VAL A 503 -15.33 -10.61 11.46
N VAL A 504 -15.65 -10.37 10.18
CA VAL A 504 -14.90 -9.42 9.32
C VAL A 504 -14.85 -8.02 9.92
N TRP A 505 -15.96 -7.54 10.49
CA TRP A 505 -16.01 -6.23 11.13
C TRP A 505 -15.00 -6.06 12.26
N TRP A 506 -14.76 -7.14 13.02
CA TRP A 506 -13.83 -7.18 14.12
C TRP A 506 -12.41 -7.33 13.58
N SER A 507 -12.15 -8.37 12.78
CA SER A 507 -10.81 -8.68 12.26
C SER A 507 -10.21 -7.50 11.49
N GLU A 508 -10.95 -6.89 10.56
CA GLU A 508 -10.47 -5.73 9.80
C GLU A 508 -10.52 -4.45 10.62
N GLY A 509 -11.55 -4.30 11.46
CA GLY A 509 -11.71 -3.12 12.31
C GLY A 509 -10.63 -2.99 13.38
N ILE A 510 -10.22 -4.10 14.02
CA ILE A 510 -9.16 -4.12 15.03
C ILE A 510 -7.79 -3.92 14.39
N ALA A 511 -7.56 -4.50 13.21
CA ALA A 511 -6.34 -4.27 12.44
C ALA A 511 -6.18 -2.79 12.07
N GLU A 512 -7.24 -2.16 11.55
CA GLU A 512 -7.24 -0.73 11.27
C GLU A 512 -7.12 0.12 12.55
N TYR A 513 -7.80 -0.26 13.64
CA TYR A 513 -7.78 0.53 14.88
C TYR A 513 -6.44 0.49 15.58
N VAL A 514 -5.80 -0.69 15.66
CA VAL A 514 -4.49 -0.82 16.28
C VAL A 514 -3.43 -0.11 15.44
N ALA A 515 -3.47 -0.26 14.11
CA ALA A 515 -2.50 0.37 13.21
C ALA A 515 -2.62 1.91 13.13
N ASN A 516 -3.85 2.46 13.20
CA ASN A 516 -4.09 3.90 13.02
C ASN A 516 -4.42 4.64 14.33
N GLU A 517 -4.71 3.92 15.43
CA GLU A 517 -5.20 4.47 16.69
C GLU A 517 -6.40 5.43 16.47
N ASP A 518 -6.27 6.70 16.87
CA ASP A 518 -7.28 7.74 16.66
C ASP A 518 -7.08 8.52 15.33
N ASP A 519 -6.04 8.23 14.54
CA ASP A 519 -5.59 8.96 13.34
C ASP A 519 -5.94 8.25 12.01
N ASN A 520 -7.24 8.05 11.75
CA ASN A 520 -7.73 7.54 10.46
C ASN A 520 -8.65 8.56 9.74
N PRO A 521 -8.10 9.58 9.06
CA PRO A 521 -8.91 10.61 8.40
C PRO A 521 -9.79 10.06 7.29
N ARG A 522 -9.39 8.95 6.63
CA ARG A 522 -10.18 8.32 5.57
C ARG A 522 -11.48 7.74 6.12
N ALA A 523 -11.46 7.16 7.31
CA ALA A 523 -12.67 6.69 7.98
C ALA A 523 -13.53 7.85 8.50
N ILE A 524 -12.91 8.94 8.96
CA ILE A 524 -13.66 10.13 9.35
C ILE A 524 -14.32 10.81 8.13
N ASP A 525 -13.69 10.77 6.96
CA ASP A 525 -14.24 11.33 5.74
C ASP A 525 -15.51 10.62 5.27
N THR A 526 -15.67 9.31 5.54
CA THR A 526 -16.86 8.55 5.11
C THR A 526 -18.14 8.87 5.89
N ILE A 527 -18.04 9.57 7.02
CA ILE A 527 -19.20 9.97 7.83
C ILE A 527 -19.61 11.43 7.63
N LYS A 528 -18.79 12.24 6.95
CA LYS A 528 -19.00 13.70 6.80
C LYS A 528 -20.18 14.08 5.91
N ASP A 529 -20.55 13.24 4.95
CA ASP A 529 -21.65 13.50 4.03
C ASP A 529 -23.02 13.08 4.58
N GLY A 530 -23.05 12.54 5.81
CA GLY A 530 -24.25 12.05 6.47
C GLY A 530 -24.61 10.60 6.12
N SER A 531 -23.77 9.88 5.38
CA SER A 531 -23.92 8.45 5.13
C SER A 531 -23.73 7.66 6.43
N VAL A 532 -24.59 6.65 6.65
CA VAL A 532 -24.56 5.81 7.85
C VAL A 532 -24.73 4.33 7.49
N TYR A 533 -23.77 3.50 7.89
CA TYR A 533 -24.05 2.08 8.12
C TYR A 533 -24.47 1.90 9.57
N THR A 534 -25.50 1.09 9.78
CA THR A 534 -25.90 0.66 11.12
C THR A 534 -24.88 -0.33 11.71
N LEU A 535 -24.79 -0.43 13.04
CA LEU A 535 -23.98 -1.45 13.72
C LEU A 535 -24.36 -2.85 13.24
N ASN A 536 -25.65 -3.12 12.99
CA ASN A 536 -26.08 -4.39 12.43
C ASN A 536 -25.44 -4.66 11.06
N GLU A 537 -25.49 -3.69 10.15
CA GLU A 537 -24.83 -3.82 8.84
C GLU A 537 -23.33 -4.04 9.04
N ILE A 538 -22.67 -3.25 9.89
CA ILE A 538 -21.24 -3.42 10.14
C ILE A 538 -20.94 -4.83 10.67
N PHE A 539 -21.64 -5.31 11.68
CA PHE A 539 -21.44 -6.65 12.27
C PHE A 539 -21.77 -7.81 11.31
N GLU A 540 -22.65 -7.58 10.33
CA GLU A 540 -23.02 -8.55 9.30
C GLU A 540 -22.11 -8.54 8.06
N THR A 541 -21.01 -7.78 8.10
CA THR A 541 -20.06 -7.64 6.99
C THR A 541 -19.40 -8.97 6.62
N THR A 542 -19.25 -9.16 5.32
CA THR A 542 -18.56 -10.28 4.66
C THR A 542 -17.69 -9.71 3.54
N TYR A 543 -16.75 -10.51 3.01
CA TYR A 543 -15.99 -10.12 1.81
C TYR A 543 -16.85 -10.16 0.52
N ASP A 544 -18.02 -10.80 0.55
CA ASP A 544 -18.97 -10.84 -0.57
C ASP A 544 -19.44 -9.43 -0.98
N GLY A 545 -19.41 -9.16 -2.28
CA GLY A 545 -19.82 -7.87 -2.85
C GLY A 545 -18.81 -6.71 -2.67
N PHE A 546 -17.68 -6.99 -2.01
CA PHE A 546 -16.51 -6.12 -1.79
C PHE A 546 -16.80 -4.62 -1.65
N ASP A 547 -17.34 -4.25 -0.48
CA ASP A 547 -17.51 -2.86 -0.05
C ASP A 547 -16.33 -2.44 0.85
N VAL A 548 -15.32 -1.83 0.23
CA VAL A 548 -14.06 -1.42 0.91
C VAL A 548 -14.33 -0.45 2.06
N ASP A 549 -15.33 0.42 1.96
CA ASP A 549 -15.61 1.37 3.03
C ASP A 549 -16.25 0.65 4.21
N ARG A 550 -17.25 -0.21 3.97
CA ARG A 550 -17.89 -0.98 5.04
C ARG A 550 -16.91 -1.91 5.76
N ILE A 551 -16.05 -2.60 5.01
CA ILE A 551 -15.08 -3.56 5.56
C ILE A 551 -14.06 -2.84 6.46
N TYR A 552 -13.32 -1.87 5.92
CA TYR A 552 -12.16 -1.31 6.60
C TYR A 552 -12.50 -0.08 7.44
N ARG A 553 -13.19 0.90 6.83
CA ARG A 553 -13.40 2.21 7.47
C ARG A 553 -14.51 2.16 8.51
N TRP A 554 -15.62 1.53 8.19
CA TRP A 554 -16.72 1.39 9.14
C TRP A 554 -16.47 0.29 10.17
N GLY A 555 -15.71 -0.76 9.83
CA GLY A 555 -15.13 -1.68 10.81
C GLY A 555 -14.28 -0.94 11.85
N TYR A 556 -13.33 -0.11 11.40
CA TYR A 556 -12.53 0.76 12.27
C TYR A 556 -13.40 1.65 13.17
N LEU A 557 -14.41 2.33 12.61
CA LEU A 557 -15.28 3.23 13.38
C LEU A 557 -16.06 2.47 14.46
N ALA A 558 -16.60 1.28 14.15
CA ALA A 558 -17.32 0.47 15.12
C ALA A 558 -16.39 -0.03 16.23
N VAL A 559 -15.20 -0.55 15.89
CA VAL A 559 -14.21 -0.99 16.89
C VAL A 559 -13.77 0.17 17.78
N ARG A 560 -13.40 1.31 17.18
CA ARG A 560 -13.00 2.51 17.93
C ARG A 560 -14.10 3.02 18.86
N PHE A 561 -15.35 3.07 18.37
CA PHE A 561 -16.52 3.44 19.19
C PHE A 561 -16.64 2.52 20.41
N MET A 562 -16.57 1.20 20.19
CA MET A 562 -16.66 0.23 21.27
C MET A 562 -15.51 0.39 22.28
N PHE A 563 -14.28 0.68 21.83
CA PHE A 563 -13.19 1.00 22.77
C PHE A 563 -13.38 2.31 23.53
N ASN A 564 -13.91 3.35 22.87
CA ASN A 564 -14.09 4.66 23.49
C ASN A 564 -15.23 4.67 24.51
N ARG A 565 -16.32 3.92 24.27
CA ARG A 565 -17.53 3.97 25.08
C ARG A 565 -17.81 2.70 25.88
N HIS A 566 -17.35 1.54 25.40
CA HIS A 566 -17.80 0.21 25.86
C HIS A 566 -16.66 -0.83 25.97
N LYS A 567 -15.47 -0.45 26.45
CA LYS A 567 -14.31 -1.36 26.53
C LYS A 567 -14.62 -2.65 27.31
N ASP A 568 -15.38 -2.56 28.40
CA ASP A 568 -15.75 -3.74 29.20
C ASP A 568 -16.58 -4.75 28.39
N GLU A 569 -17.39 -4.29 27.44
CA GLU A 569 -18.14 -5.17 26.54
C GLU A 569 -17.22 -5.87 25.54
N ILE A 570 -16.20 -5.17 25.00
CA ILE A 570 -15.15 -5.82 24.19
C ILE A 570 -14.47 -6.93 25.00
N ASN A 571 -14.10 -6.67 26.25
CA ASN A 571 -13.49 -7.68 27.11
C ASN A 571 -14.40 -8.91 27.32
N ARG A 572 -15.72 -8.71 27.43
CA ARG A 572 -16.70 -9.81 27.51
C ARG A 572 -16.78 -10.60 26.21
N MET A 573 -16.80 -9.92 25.06
CA MET A 573 -16.81 -10.57 23.74
C MET A 573 -15.56 -11.42 23.53
N LEU A 574 -14.38 -10.91 23.92
CA LEU A 574 -13.10 -11.62 23.77
C LEU A 574 -13.00 -12.90 24.60
N ILE A 575 -13.73 -13.01 25.72
CA ILE A 575 -13.81 -14.28 26.48
C ILE A 575 -14.39 -15.38 25.60
N GLU A 576 -15.43 -15.07 24.83
CA GLU A 576 -16.12 -16.03 23.96
C GLU A 576 -15.25 -16.42 22.76
N THR A 577 -14.64 -15.44 22.07
CA THR A 577 -13.82 -15.70 20.88
C THR A 577 -12.53 -16.47 21.20
N ARG A 578 -11.91 -16.21 22.36
CA ARG A 578 -10.71 -16.93 22.83
C ARG A 578 -10.98 -18.39 23.19
N GLN A 579 -12.23 -18.76 23.45
CA GLN A 579 -12.65 -20.14 23.75
C GLN A 579 -13.32 -20.82 22.55
N GLY A 580 -13.51 -20.12 21.44
CA GLY A 580 -14.23 -20.62 20.28
C GLY A 580 -15.74 -20.70 20.46
N ASP A 581 -16.33 -20.00 21.44
CA ASP A 581 -17.79 -19.88 21.56
C ASP A 581 -18.32 -18.78 20.62
N TRP A 582 -18.36 -19.10 19.34
CA TRP A 582 -18.88 -18.20 18.31
C TRP A 582 -20.36 -17.86 18.51
N SER A 583 -21.12 -18.76 19.13
CA SER A 583 -22.54 -18.52 19.43
C SER A 583 -22.73 -17.49 20.54
N GLY A 584 -21.89 -17.56 21.59
CA GLY A 584 -21.80 -16.57 22.66
C GLY A 584 -21.36 -15.20 22.12
N TYR A 585 -20.29 -15.18 21.32
CA TYR A 585 -19.85 -13.98 20.58
C TYR A 585 -21.01 -13.35 19.80
N LYS A 586 -21.74 -14.14 19.01
CA LYS A 586 -22.85 -13.65 18.19
C LYS A 586 -23.99 -13.08 19.03
N ALA A 587 -24.31 -13.72 20.15
CA ALA A 587 -25.33 -13.23 21.07
C ALA A 587 -24.96 -11.86 21.66
N ILE A 588 -23.68 -11.64 21.99
CA ILE A 588 -23.18 -10.37 22.52
C ILE A 588 -23.34 -9.25 21.49
N ILE A 589 -22.81 -9.41 20.28
CA ILE A 589 -22.86 -8.34 19.25
C ILE A 589 -24.30 -8.09 18.77
N ASN A 590 -25.17 -9.10 18.79
CA ASN A 590 -26.60 -8.94 18.51
C ASN A 590 -27.33 -8.12 19.59
N GLY A 591 -26.81 -8.08 20.82
CA GLY A 591 -27.26 -7.16 21.85
C GLY A 591 -26.83 -5.73 21.56
N TRP A 592 -25.56 -5.54 21.21
CA TRP A 592 -24.95 -4.22 20.96
C TRP A 592 -25.65 -3.44 19.84
N GLN A 593 -26.01 -4.09 18.73
CA GLN A 593 -26.68 -3.41 17.61
C GLN A 593 -27.99 -2.73 18.01
N ASN A 594 -28.65 -3.16 19.09
CA ASN A 594 -29.89 -2.55 19.56
C ASN A 594 -29.62 -1.55 20.69
N LEU A 595 -28.69 -1.89 21.58
CA LEU A 595 -28.37 -1.09 22.76
C LEU A 595 -27.59 0.18 22.41
N TYR A 596 -26.68 0.10 21.43
CA TYR A 596 -25.67 1.13 21.18
C TYR A 596 -25.82 1.83 19.82
N GLN A 597 -26.83 1.48 19.00
CA GLN A 597 -27.00 2.10 17.67
C GLN A 597 -27.16 3.62 17.75
N ALA A 598 -28.05 4.11 18.61
CA ALA A 598 -28.29 5.53 18.74
C ALA A 598 -27.05 6.28 19.27
N GLU A 599 -26.32 5.66 20.21
CA GLU A 599 -25.07 6.23 20.74
C GLU A 599 -23.96 6.22 19.68
N PHE A 600 -23.88 5.19 18.83
CA PHE A 600 -22.91 5.13 17.75
C PHE A 600 -23.12 6.25 16.74
N GLU A 601 -24.37 6.54 16.37
CA GLU A 601 -24.72 7.66 15.50
C GLU A 601 -24.39 9.01 16.16
N GLU A 602 -24.67 9.19 17.45
CA GLU A 602 -24.33 10.39 18.19
C GLU A 602 -22.80 10.59 18.25
N TRP A 603 -22.05 9.54 18.56
CA TRP A 603 -20.59 9.55 18.61
C TRP A 603 -19.96 9.91 17.25
N GLN A 604 -20.53 9.46 16.13
CA GLN A 604 -20.09 9.88 14.80
C GLN A 604 -20.27 11.39 14.59
N GLN A 605 -21.38 11.96 15.05
CA GLN A 605 -21.61 13.41 14.98
C GLN A 605 -20.65 14.18 15.88
N GLU A 606 -20.32 13.66 17.07
CA GLU A 606 -19.27 14.22 17.94
C GLU A 606 -17.92 14.24 17.21
N LEU A 607 -17.54 13.15 16.54
CA LEU A 607 -16.29 13.05 15.77
C LEU A 607 -16.21 14.09 14.64
N ILE A 608 -17.31 14.34 13.91
CA ILE A 608 -17.33 15.29 12.78
C ILE A 608 -17.41 16.74 13.26
N SER A 609 -18.14 17.00 14.34
CA SER A 609 -18.46 18.35 14.82
C SER A 609 -17.30 19.10 15.49
N ASN A 610 -16.13 18.47 15.60
CA ASN A 610 -14.95 19.05 16.27
C ASN A 610 -15.23 19.46 17.75
N LYS A 611 -16.23 18.85 18.40
CA LYS A 611 -16.46 18.92 19.86
C LYS A 611 -15.73 17.80 20.63
N SER A 612 -14.65 17.28 20.05
CA SER A 612 -13.91 16.13 20.57
C SER A 612 -12.41 16.35 20.44
N GLY A 613 -11.93 17.57 20.66
CA GLY A 613 -10.51 17.78 20.81
C GLY A 613 -10.07 17.27 22.17
N LYS A 614 -9.74 15.97 22.30
CA LYS A 614 -8.98 15.49 23.46
C LYS A 614 -7.86 16.50 23.76
N PRO A 615 -7.65 16.90 25.01
CA PRO A 615 -6.65 17.90 25.32
C PRO A 615 -5.27 17.37 24.90
N VAL A 616 -4.50 18.17 24.18
CA VAL A 616 -3.13 17.83 23.79
C VAL A 616 -2.25 18.06 25.01
N ALA A 617 -1.69 16.97 25.55
CA ALA A 617 -0.66 17.05 26.58
C ALA A 617 0.69 17.40 25.97
N VAL A 618 1.45 18.29 26.59
CA VAL A 618 2.84 18.59 26.24
C VAL A 618 3.67 18.67 27.52
N ILE A 619 4.78 17.93 27.54
CA ILE A 619 5.76 17.96 28.64
C ILE A 619 6.95 18.82 28.22
N ASP A 620 7.34 19.75 29.08
CA ASP A 620 8.60 20.48 29.00
C ASP A 620 9.43 20.26 30.27
N ALA A 621 10.61 19.66 30.14
CA ALA A 621 11.59 19.41 31.20
C ALA A 621 12.96 19.05 30.59
N VAL A 622 14.00 19.07 31.42
CA VAL A 622 15.33 18.57 31.01
C VAL A 622 15.30 17.05 30.80
N ASN A 623 15.82 16.54 29.68
CA ASN A 623 15.84 15.11 29.38
C ASN A 623 17.02 14.34 30.02
N LYS A 624 17.91 15.04 30.72
CA LYS A 624 19.04 14.47 31.47
C LYS A 624 19.30 15.27 32.73
N ALA A 625 19.50 14.60 33.86
CA ALA A 625 19.68 15.24 35.17
C ALA A 625 20.67 14.48 36.05
N LYS A 626 21.19 15.15 37.07
CA LYS A 626 22.02 14.51 38.09
C LYS A 626 21.13 13.83 39.13
N VAL A 627 21.55 12.67 39.62
CA VAL A 627 20.90 12.03 40.78
C VAL A 627 20.75 13.02 41.95
N ASP A 628 19.62 12.95 42.66
CA ASP A 628 19.25 13.83 43.80
C ASP A 628 19.12 15.33 43.50
N THR A 629 18.94 15.73 42.23
CA THR A 629 18.67 17.14 41.85
C THR A 629 17.20 17.40 41.53
N ASP A 630 16.72 18.60 41.85
CA ASP A 630 15.36 19.06 41.51
C ASP A 630 15.23 19.24 39.99
N ILE A 631 14.28 18.53 39.39
CA ILE A 631 13.89 18.70 37.99
C ILE A 631 12.52 19.37 37.97
N SER A 632 12.43 20.52 37.30
CA SER A 632 11.16 21.20 37.04
C SER A 632 10.48 20.62 35.82
N PHE A 633 9.19 20.29 35.95
CA PHE A 633 8.34 19.83 34.86
C PHE A 633 7.25 20.86 34.59
N SER A 634 6.94 21.05 33.31
CA SER A 634 5.94 22.02 32.86
C SER A 634 4.93 21.39 31.92
N SER A 635 3.65 21.72 32.14
CA SER A 635 2.54 21.40 31.25
C SER A 635 2.14 22.58 30.36
N ALA A 636 2.89 23.70 30.39
CA ALA A 636 2.43 25.00 29.90
C ALA A 636 2.05 25.06 28.41
N ASN A 637 2.55 24.12 27.60
CA ASN A 637 2.22 24.01 26.17
C ASN A 637 1.08 23.01 25.88
N SER A 638 0.50 22.42 26.93
CA SER A 638 -0.70 21.59 26.79
C SER A 638 -1.87 22.48 26.41
N SER A 639 -2.71 22.01 25.50
CA SER A 639 -3.81 22.82 24.97
C SER A 639 -5.04 21.97 24.74
N ASP A 640 -6.19 22.54 25.04
CA ASP A 640 -7.47 22.05 24.58
C ASP A 640 -8.02 23.08 23.57
N LYS A 641 -8.51 22.58 22.43
CA LYS A 641 -8.95 23.41 21.32
C LYS A 641 -10.41 23.85 21.47
N ASP A 642 -11.21 23.05 22.16
CA ASP A 642 -12.65 23.21 22.34
C ASP A 642 -13.06 23.37 23.80
N GLY A 643 -12.13 23.19 24.74
CA GLY A 643 -12.35 23.40 26.18
C GLY A 643 -11.15 23.96 26.93
N VAL A 644 -11.05 23.61 28.21
CA VAL A 644 -9.94 23.96 29.11
C VAL A 644 -9.45 22.75 29.89
N ILE A 645 -8.13 22.63 30.09
CA ILE A 645 -7.56 21.58 30.94
C ILE A 645 -7.91 21.85 32.42
N THR A 646 -8.61 20.91 33.04
CA THR A 646 -9.07 20.98 34.44
C THR A 646 -8.25 20.12 35.40
N GLN A 647 -7.55 19.08 34.93
CA GLN A 647 -6.73 18.21 35.77
C GLN A 647 -5.41 17.82 35.12
N TYR A 648 -4.41 17.52 35.96
CA TYR A 648 -3.08 17.06 35.57
C TYR A 648 -2.73 15.83 36.42
N LEU A 649 -2.11 14.83 35.82
CA LEU A 649 -1.54 13.68 36.50
C LEU A 649 -0.18 13.38 35.91
N TRP A 650 0.86 13.57 36.72
CA TRP A 650 2.22 13.20 36.42
C TRP A 650 2.54 11.84 37.03
N ASN A 651 3.14 10.95 36.26
CA ASN A 651 3.81 9.74 36.73
C ASN A 651 5.28 9.84 36.35
N PHE A 652 6.18 9.85 37.32
CA PHE A 652 7.60 10.07 37.08
C PHE A 652 8.35 8.78 36.66
N GLY A 653 7.69 7.63 36.60
CA GLY A 653 8.31 6.38 36.16
C GLY A 653 9.17 5.68 37.22
N ASP A 654 9.24 6.22 38.44
CA ASP A 654 9.90 5.63 39.60
C ASP A 654 8.92 5.13 40.69
N GLY A 655 7.62 5.14 40.36
CA GLY A 655 6.53 4.80 41.28
C GLY A 655 5.91 5.99 42.01
N THR A 656 6.41 7.22 41.81
CA THR A 656 5.83 8.44 42.39
C THR A 656 5.00 9.24 41.37
N THR A 657 4.05 10.05 41.87
CA THR A 657 3.10 10.81 41.06
C THR A 657 2.87 12.23 41.61
N SER A 658 2.29 13.12 40.81
CA SER A 658 1.87 14.47 41.22
C SER A 658 0.63 14.94 40.46
N ASP A 659 -0.23 15.73 41.10
CA ASP A 659 -1.42 16.37 40.50
C ASP A 659 -1.24 17.88 40.20
N ALA A 660 -0.11 18.46 40.59
CA ALA A 660 0.22 19.84 40.24
C ALA A 660 0.46 20.00 38.74
N ALA A 661 0.05 21.15 38.17
CA ALA A 661 0.25 21.44 36.75
C ALA A 661 1.74 21.46 36.35
N ASN A 662 2.58 22.07 37.19
CA ASN A 662 4.03 22.21 36.95
C ASN A 662 4.82 21.76 38.20
N PRO A 663 5.02 20.45 38.41
CA PRO A 663 5.68 19.93 39.61
C PRO A 663 7.21 20.00 39.54
N THR A 664 7.84 19.70 40.66
CA THR A 664 9.28 19.38 40.74
C THR A 664 9.46 17.95 41.25
N HIS A 665 10.47 17.22 40.75
CA HIS A 665 10.75 15.86 41.19
C HIS A 665 12.26 15.58 41.30
N LYS A 666 12.63 14.64 42.19
CA LYS A 666 14.01 14.16 42.38
C LYS A 666 14.05 12.64 42.25
N TYR A 667 15.03 12.15 41.49
CA TYR A 667 15.30 10.72 41.38
C TYR A 667 16.44 10.33 42.32
N ALA A 668 16.14 9.38 43.23
CA ALA A 668 17.08 8.88 44.24
C ALA A 668 18.09 7.86 43.70
N SER A 669 18.00 7.48 42.42
CA SER A 669 18.88 6.51 41.79
C SER A 669 19.16 6.90 40.34
N VAL A 670 20.33 6.50 39.86
CA VAL A 670 20.65 6.60 38.44
C VAL A 670 19.80 5.62 37.64
N GLY A 671 19.39 6.01 36.45
CA GLY A 671 18.48 5.22 35.64
C GLY A 671 17.79 6.04 34.56
N ASN A 672 17.04 5.35 33.71
CA ASN A 672 16.18 5.98 32.73
C ASN A 672 14.73 5.86 33.22
N TYR A 673 14.04 7.00 33.28
CA TYR A 673 12.67 7.11 33.77
C TYR A 673 11.79 7.66 32.65
N VAL A 674 10.60 7.10 32.47
CA VAL A 674 9.62 7.60 31.49
C VAL A 674 8.56 8.39 32.25
N VAL A 675 8.64 9.71 32.13
CA VAL A 675 7.65 10.61 32.72
C VAL A 675 6.43 10.64 31.83
N THR A 676 5.26 10.39 32.39
CA THR A 676 3.97 10.49 31.70
C THR A 676 3.18 11.63 32.31
N LEU A 677 2.69 12.55 31.47
CA LEU A 677 1.69 13.54 31.83
C LEU A 677 0.37 13.11 31.21
N THR A 678 -0.68 13.03 32.01
CA THR A 678 -2.07 12.94 31.55
C THR A 678 -2.78 14.23 31.94
N VAL A 679 -3.41 14.89 30.98
CA VAL A 679 -4.26 16.06 31.20
C VAL A 679 -5.70 15.68 30.95
N THR A 680 -6.61 16.21 31.78
CA THR A 680 -8.07 16.04 31.64
C THR A 680 -8.70 17.39 31.36
N ASP A 681 -9.61 17.48 30.39
CA ASP A 681 -10.35 18.71 30.08
C ASP A 681 -11.63 18.91 30.91
N ASP A 682 -12.38 19.96 30.64
CA ASP A 682 -13.67 20.28 31.27
C ASP A 682 -14.84 19.42 30.77
N SER A 683 -14.61 18.62 29.73
CA SER A 683 -15.52 17.60 29.22
C SER A 683 -15.23 16.20 29.80
N GLY A 684 -14.15 16.05 30.57
CA GLY A 684 -13.70 14.80 31.15
C GLY A 684 -12.86 13.92 30.22
N LEU A 685 -12.51 14.39 29.02
CA LEU A 685 -11.62 13.69 28.10
C LEU A 685 -10.18 13.87 28.53
N THR A 686 -9.33 12.90 28.18
CA THR A 686 -7.91 12.93 28.54
C THR A 686 -7.01 12.86 27.33
N GLY A 687 -5.85 13.49 27.44
CA GLY A 687 -4.72 13.28 26.54
C GLY A 687 -3.44 13.10 27.34
N SER A 688 -2.47 12.40 26.75
CA SER A 688 -1.23 12.06 27.45
C SER A 688 0.01 12.30 26.60
N ALA A 689 1.11 12.66 27.26
CA ALA A 689 2.43 12.83 26.69
C ALA A 689 3.44 12.05 27.51
N LYS A 690 4.54 11.62 26.88
CA LYS A 690 5.64 10.90 27.53
C LYS A 690 6.97 11.60 27.24
N LEU A 691 7.83 11.70 28.25
CA LEU A 691 9.18 12.25 28.14
C LEU A 691 10.18 11.35 28.88
N PRO A 692 11.19 10.77 28.19
CA PRO A 692 12.26 10.05 28.86
C PRO A 692 13.22 11.02 29.57
N ILE A 693 13.63 10.66 30.79
CA ILE A 693 14.61 11.37 31.62
C ILE A 693 15.76 10.42 31.96
N SER A 694 16.99 10.81 31.65
CA SER A 694 18.19 10.05 32.03
C SER A 694 18.86 10.65 33.26
N VAL A 695 18.90 9.90 34.36
CA VAL A 695 19.49 10.33 35.63
C VAL A 695 20.86 9.68 35.80
N VAL A 696 21.88 10.52 35.96
CA VAL A 696 23.30 10.12 35.98
C VAL A 696 24.05 10.66 37.20
N ASN A 697 25.22 10.09 37.51
CA ASN A 697 26.04 10.56 38.63
C ASN A 697 26.68 11.94 38.38
N GLU A 698 27.01 12.25 37.13
CA GLU A 698 27.52 13.56 36.69
C GLU A 698 26.91 13.95 35.34
N VAL A 699 26.41 15.18 35.23
CA VAL A 699 25.94 15.73 33.95
C VAL A 699 27.14 16.34 33.25
N SER A 700 27.71 15.59 32.30
CA SER A 700 28.71 16.12 31.36
C SER A 700 28.06 17.23 30.54
N ASN A 701 28.55 18.46 30.67
CA ASN A 701 28.03 19.65 29.99
C ASN A 701 28.53 19.76 28.54
N ASP A 702 28.57 18.64 27.81
CA ASP A 702 28.86 18.64 26.35
C ASP A 702 27.53 18.79 25.62
N ARG A 703 27.01 20.02 25.61
CA ARG A 703 25.80 20.33 24.84
C ARG A 703 26.12 20.39 23.35
N PHE A 704 27.34 20.80 22.99
CA PHE A 704 27.85 20.73 21.61
C PHE A 704 29.00 19.73 21.50
N PRO A 705 29.05 18.87 20.46
CA PRO A 705 30.09 17.85 20.24
C PRO A 705 31.44 18.44 19.74
N ILE A 706 31.71 19.73 19.99
CA ILE A 706 32.92 20.43 19.54
C ILE A 706 33.80 20.81 20.74
N ASN A 707 35.11 20.55 20.61
CA ASN A 707 36.10 20.92 21.62
C ASN A 707 36.81 22.23 21.26
N CYS A 708 36.26 23.36 21.72
CA CYS A 708 36.81 24.68 21.43
C CYS A 708 38.11 25.04 22.18
N SER A 709 38.64 24.14 23.01
CA SER A 709 40.00 24.27 23.53
C SER A 709 41.08 23.83 22.52
N ALA A 710 40.71 23.05 21.50
CA ALA A 710 41.61 22.49 20.49
C ALA A 710 41.32 22.97 19.05
N GLU A 711 40.15 23.54 18.80
CA GLU A 711 39.70 24.01 17.50
C GLU A 711 40.07 25.48 17.21
N ASN A 712 40.06 25.86 15.93
CA ASN A 712 40.28 27.25 15.51
C ASN A 712 39.12 28.16 15.93
N LYS A 713 39.43 29.27 16.59
CA LYS A 713 38.46 30.25 17.09
C LYS A 713 38.27 31.40 16.10
N VAL A 714 37.04 31.87 15.92
CA VAL A 714 36.71 33.04 15.09
C VAL A 714 36.37 34.25 15.94
N THR A 715 36.72 35.44 15.45
CA THR A 715 36.33 36.74 16.03
C THR A 715 35.58 37.64 15.05
N SER A 716 35.45 37.21 13.78
CA SER A 716 34.63 37.84 12.76
C SER A 716 34.37 36.89 11.60
N GLY A 717 33.39 37.21 10.75
CA GLY A 717 33.11 36.45 9.52
C GLY A 717 31.65 36.08 9.34
N ARG A 718 31.41 34.97 8.63
CA ARG A 718 30.07 34.47 8.28
C ARG A 718 29.84 33.12 8.94
N LEU A 719 28.68 32.96 9.56
CA LEU A 719 28.24 31.66 10.08
C LEU A 719 27.62 30.82 8.96
N GLU A 720 27.92 29.53 9.00
CA GLU A 720 27.28 28.52 8.16
C GLU A 720 26.22 27.79 8.98
N VAL A 721 25.03 27.65 8.41
CA VAL A 721 23.87 27.04 9.07
C VAL A 721 24.18 25.58 9.43
N GLY A 722 23.83 25.17 10.64
CA GLY A 722 24.00 23.81 11.15
C GLY A 722 25.44 23.43 11.53
N LYS A 723 26.41 24.36 11.46
CA LYS A 723 27.80 24.11 11.85
C LYS A 723 28.16 24.76 13.18
N TYR A 724 28.88 24.01 14.00
CA TYR A 724 29.46 24.50 15.23
C TYR A 724 30.69 25.36 14.93
N VAL A 725 30.77 26.52 15.58
CA VAL A 725 31.86 27.48 15.40
C VAL A 725 32.40 27.88 16.77
N CYS A 726 33.71 27.73 16.97
CA CYS A 726 34.37 28.14 18.21
C CYS A 726 34.64 29.64 18.23
N LEU A 727 34.34 30.29 19.35
CA LEU A 727 34.43 31.74 19.51
C LEU A 727 35.75 32.15 20.22
N GLY A 728 36.35 33.24 19.78
CA GLY A 728 37.48 33.89 20.47
C GLY A 728 37.03 34.67 21.71
N SER A 729 37.95 34.99 22.62
CA SER A 729 37.64 35.59 23.94
C SER A 729 38.06 37.05 24.10
N ASP A 730 38.91 37.58 23.22
CA ASP A 730 39.70 38.78 23.55
C ASP A 730 39.08 40.12 23.10
N GLN A 731 37.87 40.10 22.51
CA GLN A 731 37.15 41.30 22.02
C GLN A 731 35.69 41.00 21.65
N THR A 732 34.88 42.05 21.49
CA THR A 732 33.54 41.95 20.86
C THR A 732 33.64 41.32 19.46
N ILE A 733 32.84 40.28 19.24
CA ILE A 733 32.80 39.53 17.97
C ILE A 733 31.64 40.02 17.11
N TRP A 734 31.87 40.08 15.79
CA TRP A 734 30.88 40.50 14.80
C TRP A 734 30.72 39.43 13.70
N LEU A 735 29.54 38.81 13.64
CA LEU A 735 29.25 37.70 12.71
C LEU A 735 28.02 38.00 11.85
N SER A 736 28.06 37.56 10.60
CA SER A 736 26.95 37.68 9.66
C SER A 736 26.30 36.33 9.37
N ILE A 737 24.99 36.34 9.17
CA ILE A 737 24.18 35.16 8.84
C ILE A 737 23.48 35.43 7.49
N PRO A 738 23.70 34.61 6.46
CA PRO A 738 23.08 34.76 5.14
C PRO A 738 21.66 34.18 5.10
N GLU A 739 20.89 34.54 4.07
CA GLU A 739 19.62 33.91 3.69
C GLU A 739 18.52 33.91 4.77
N VAL A 740 18.60 34.79 5.76
CA VAL A 740 17.63 34.82 6.88
C VAL A 740 16.19 35.10 6.41
N ASN A 741 16.02 35.67 5.21
CA ASN A 741 14.71 35.89 4.58
C ASN A 741 14.10 34.72 3.80
N LYS A 742 14.80 33.58 3.72
CA LYS A 742 14.28 32.39 3.03
C LYS A 742 13.61 31.38 3.97
N HIS A 743 13.59 31.66 5.28
CA HIS A 743 13.18 30.72 6.33
C HIS A 743 12.11 31.32 7.24
N GLN A 744 11.27 30.47 7.83
CA GLN A 744 10.17 30.94 8.69
C GLN A 744 10.69 31.31 10.08
N THR A 745 11.65 30.55 10.59
CA THR A 745 12.30 30.82 11.88
C THR A 745 13.82 30.61 11.82
N MET A 746 14.53 31.24 12.75
CA MET A 746 15.96 31.07 12.96
C MET A 746 16.25 30.99 14.45
N SER A 747 17.09 30.05 14.86
CA SER A 747 17.65 29.99 16.21
C SER A 747 19.16 30.21 16.20
N ILE A 748 19.66 30.92 17.21
CA ILE A 748 21.08 31.12 17.48
C ILE A 748 21.32 30.57 18.88
N THR A 749 22.21 29.59 19.00
CA THR A 749 22.50 28.92 20.28
C THR A 749 23.98 28.93 20.56
N THR A 750 24.35 29.28 21.78
CA THR A 750 25.71 29.12 22.31
C THR A 750 25.73 28.05 23.38
N ALA A 751 26.89 27.41 23.53
CA ALA A 751 27.14 26.43 24.59
C ALA A 751 28.65 26.23 24.80
N ASN A 752 28.98 25.38 25.78
CA ASN A 752 30.34 25.00 26.18
C ASN A 752 31.17 26.18 26.75
N GLY A 753 32.36 25.87 27.25
CA GLY A 753 33.29 26.86 27.76
C GLY A 753 32.95 27.38 29.17
N THR A 754 33.60 28.48 29.55
CA THR A 754 33.42 29.15 30.84
C THR A 754 33.16 30.64 30.63
N GLY A 755 32.67 31.32 31.66
CA GLY A 755 32.43 32.76 31.64
C GLY A 755 30.97 33.12 31.39
N ASP A 756 30.72 34.34 30.94
CA ASP A 756 29.39 34.91 30.74
C ASP A 756 29.36 35.72 29.42
N MET A 757 28.49 35.35 28.49
CA MET A 757 28.38 36.04 27.20
C MET A 757 26.98 36.61 26.94
N LYS A 758 26.95 37.55 26.00
CA LYS A 758 25.75 38.23 25.55
C LYS A 758 25.70 38.23 24.03
N LEU A 759 24.57 37.78 23.50
CA LEU A 759 24.22 37.86 22.09
C LEU A 759 23.29 39.05 21.82
N GLU A 760 23.57 39.79 20.76
CA GLU A 760 22.75 40.90 20.28
C GLU A 760 22.59 40.76 18.75
N TYR A 761 21.35 40.73 18.25
CA TYR A 761 21.03 40.50 16.85
C TYR A 761 20.28 41.69 16.23
N SER A 762 20.59 42.01 14.97
CA SER A 762 19.87 42.98 14.16
C SER A 762 19.69 42.49 12.72
N ASN A 763 18.51 42.75 12.15
CA ASN A 763 18.20 42.43 10.77
C ASN A 763 18.56 43.55 9.78
N PHE A 764 19.09 44.70 10.23
CA PHE A 764 19.35 45.86 9.36
C PHE A 764 20.85 46.16 9.17
N ASP A 765 21.59 46.35 10.26
CA ASP A 765 23.03 46.64 10.28
C ASP A 765 23.61 46.16 11.63
N TRP A 766 24.91 46.25 11.84
CA TRP A 766 25.57 45.82 13.06
C TRP A 766 24.88 46.35 14.33
N PRO A 767 24.57 45.47 15.32
CA PRO A 767 23.92 45.87 16.56
C PRO A 767 24.66 46.96 17.32
N ASN A 768 23.99 48.08 17.60
CA ASN A 768 24.56 49.24 18.30
C ASN A 768 23.75 49.66 19.54
N GLY A 769 22.78 48.83 19.95
CA GLY A 769 21.87 49.09 21.07
C GLY A 769 20.58 49.83 20.69
N SER A 770 20.55 50.53 19.55
CA SER A 770 19.34 51.24 19.05
C SER A 770 18.60 50.51 17.94
N ASN A 771 19.23 49.50 17.32
CA ASN A 771 18.70 48.70 16.20
C ASN A 771 18.56 47.20 16.53
N LEU A 772 18.37 46.87 17.81
CA LEU A 772 18.35 45.50 18.33
C LEU A 772 16.99 44.83 18.08
N HIS A 773 16.99 43.67 17.43
CA HIS A 773 15.78 42.89 17.15
C HIS A 773 15.60 41.73 18.14
N ALA A 774 16.70 41.13 18.58
CA ALA A 774 16.69 40.13 19.65
C ALA A 774 18.04 40.10 20.35
N TRP A 775 18.05 39.56 21.57
CA TRP A 775 19.25 39.43 22.39
C TRP A 775 19.05 38.38 23.48
N SER A 776 20.15 37.91 24.06
CA SER A 776 20.17 37.00 25.20
C SER A 776 21.42 37.27 26.03
N ASP A 777 21.27 37.36 27.35
CA ASP A 777 22.34 37.59 28.36
C ASP A 777 22.22 36.61 29.54
N ARG A 778 21.93 35.35 29.24
CA ARG A 778 21.77 34.34 30.28
C ARG A 778 23.10 34.16 30.99
N ALA A 779 23.04 33.93 32.31
CA ALA A 779 24.26 33.65 33.06
C ALA A 779 24.95 32.40 32.51
N GLY A 780 26.18 32.55 32.03
CA GLY A 780 26.95 31.47 31.42
C GLY A 780 27.16 31.67 29.92
N ASN A 781 27.23 30.54 29.20
CA ASN A 781 27.43 30.53 27.75
C ASN A 781 26.27 29.84 27.02
N ASP A 782 25.08 29.79 27.64
CA ASP A 782 23.89 29.05 27.18
C ASP A 782 22.83 30.00 26.56
N GLU A 783 23.27 30.98 25.80
CA GLU A 783 22.41 31.98 25.18
C GLU A 783 21.60 31.35 24.04
N CYS A 784 20.35 31.78 23.95
CA CYS A 784 19.41 31.29 22.96
C CYS A 784 18.58 32.47 22.46
N ILE A 785 18.63 32.71 21.15
CA ILE A 785 17.78 33.66 20.45
C ILE A 785 16.95 32.89 19.43
N THR A 786 15.63 33.06 19.47
CA THR A 786 14.71 32.58 18.42
C THR A 786 14.06 33.78 17.74
N LEU A 787 14.10 33.80 16.41
CA LEU A 787 13.60 34.86 15.55
C LEU A 787 12.62 34.27 14.53
N ASN A 788 11.49 34.96 14.33
CA ASN A 788 10.52 34.60 13.29
C ASN A 788 10.64 35.60 12.13
N TRP A 789 10.52 35.13 10.89
CA TRP A 789 10.38 35.92 9.66
C TRP A 789 11.28 37.16 9.56
N GLN A 790 12.44 37.03 8.93
CA GLN A 790 13.37 38.15 8.75
C GLN A 790 13.27 38.72 7.32
N ASP A 791 13.05 40.02 7.16
CA ASP A 791 12.82 40.60 5.82
C ASP A 791 14.09 40.85 4.98
N GLN A 792 15.28 40.82 5.58
CA GLN A 792 16.54 41.12 4.92
C GLN A 792 17.33 39.85 4.60
N TYR A 793 18.17 39.88 3.56
CA TYR A 793 19.00 38.72 3.22
C TYR A 793 20.08 38.43 4.28
N TRP A 794 20.55 39.47 4.99
CA TRP A 794 21.62 39.34 5.99
C TRP A 794 21.09 39.63 7.39
N GLY A 795 21.45 38.77 8.34
CA GLY A 795 21.37 39.03 9.77
C GLY A 795 22.75 39.36 10.37
N TYR A 796 22.79 40.27 11.32
CA TYR A 796 24.03 40.76 11.96
C TYR A 796 24.02 40.47 13.45
N LEU A 797 25.05 39.75 13.91
CA LEU A 797 25.22 39.31 15.30
C LEU A 797 26.43 39.98 15.93
N LYS A 798 26.23 40.52 17.13
CA LYS A 798 27.27 41.02 18.02
C LYS A 798 27.32 40.13 19.25
N ILE A 799 28.52 39.66 19.59
CA ILE A 799 28.77 38.85 20.78
C ILE A 799 29.73 39.61 21.68
N SER A 800 29.40 39.73 22.96
CA SER A 800 30.19 40.46 23.97
C SER A 800 30.13 39.75 25.31
N GLY A 801 31.00 40.09 26.26
CA GLY A 801 31.08 39.43 27.57
C GLY A 801 32.46 38.82 27.80
N GLU A 802 32.64 38.22 28.97
CA GLU A 802 33.89 37.59 29.42
C GLU A 802 33.71 36.08 29.36
N PHE A 803 34.11 35.44 28.26
CA PHE A 803 33.93 33.99 28.05
C PHE A 803 35.15 33.35 27.40
N GLU A 804 35.31 32.04 27.56
CA GLU A 804 36.40 31.27 26.94
C GLU A 804 35.94 29.88 26.50
N ASN A 805 36.45 29.39 25.36
CA ASN A 805 36.19 28.05 24.82
C ASN A 805 34.70 27.76 24.55
N ALA A 806 33.92 28.80 24.26
CA ALA A 806 32.52 28.67 23.90
C ALA A 806 32.33 28.43 22.40
N ALA A 807 31.19 27.86 22.06
CA ALA A 807 30.79 27.52 20.71
C ALA A 807 29.43 28.14 20.38
N ILE A 808 29.20 28.39 19.09
CA ILE A 808 27.93 28.90 18.56
C ILE A 808 27.44 28.05 17.37
N ILE A 809 26.13 27.95 17.22
CA ILE A 809 25.46 27.39 16.05
C ILE A 809 24.25 28.23 15.66
N VAL A 810 23.93 28.25 14.37
CA VAL A 810 22.71 28.84 13.82
C VAL A 810 21.94 27.75 13.10
N ASP A 811 20.65 27.65 13.38
CA ASP A 811 19.74 26.75 12.68
C ASP A 811 18.55 27.52 12.08
N PHE A 812 18.09 27.09 10.92
CA PHE A 812 16.83 27.55 10.34
C PHE A 812 15.73 26.52 10.57
N ASP A 813 14.52 27.02 10.79
CA ASP A 813 13.29 26.23 10.96
C ASP A 813 13.40 25.19 12.10
N LYS A 814 14.24 25.47 13.11
CA LYS A 814 14.47 24.68 14.33
C LYS A 814 14.56 25.57 15.56
N GLY A 815 14.26 25.02 16.74
CA GLY A 815 14.45 25.69 18.03
C GLY A 815 15.93 25.79 18.45
N CYS A 816 16.20 26.39 19.61
CA CYS A 816 17.53 26.35 20.21
C CYS A 816 17.91 24.94 20.65
N ARG A 817 19.21 24.63 20.65
CA ARG A 817 19.77 23.33 21.04
C ARG A 817 20.12 23.24 22.53
#